data_AF-A0A9W6KY70-F1
#
_entry.id   AF-A0A9W6KY70-F1
#
_cell.length_a   1.000
_cell.length_b   1.000
_cell.length_c   1.000
_cell.angle_alpha   90.00
_cell.angle_beta   90.00
_cell.angle_gamma   90.00
#
_symmetry.space_group_name_H-M   'P 1'
#
loop_
_entity.id
_entity.type
_entity.pdbx_description
1 polymer ?
#
loop_
_entity_poly.entity_id
_entity_poly.type
_entity_poly.pdbx_seq_one_letter_code
_entity_poly.pdbx_strand_id
1 'polypeptide(L)'
;MITTSVPAEAALAPWRGFRGGRWRDEIDVAGFIRANVRPYTGDASFLAGPTPRTTHVWGLLTAMFPEERARGIYDVDVHTPAAITAHAPGYIDRDRELIVGLQTDAPLRRAIMPNGGLRMVVNGLRAYGYELDPIVEEIFTRYRKTHNEAVFDAYTPQILAARKAGIITGLPDAYGRGRIIGDYRRVALYGVDALIEAKRRDKASLDDHPASADVVRDREELAEQLRALGELKAMAGSYGYDISGPARDAREAIQWLYFGYLAAAKEQNGAAMSLGRTSTFLDVYLERDLDEGTLSEAGAQELVDDFVIKLRIIRFLRTPEYDQLFSGDPTWVTESIGGMAGDGATTLVSRTSFRYLQTLYNLGPAPEPNLTVLWSPALPEPFKRFCAQVSLDTSAIQYENDALLREYSDDDTAIACCVSAMRVGKDMQFFGARVNVAKALLYAINGGRDEMTGAQVAPAAQPVTGDVLDYDTVLASFDRTLDWLARTYVDALNIIHYMHDKYAYERLEMALHDYPVRRFLACGLAGLSVAADSLSAIRYATVRPVRDDTGLVVDYTIEGTYPAYGNGDDRADSIAVWLVETFMEKVRANPSYRDAIHTQSVLTITSNVVYGKHTGNTPDGRRAGEPFAPGANPMNGRDVHGMAASALSVAKLPFASARDGISLTSTVTPDGLGRADDERAANLAGILDAYTGAGGFHLNVNVLDRATLLDAMEHPERYPQLTIRVSGYAVNFVKLTAEQQRDVIGRTFHGAR
;
A
#
# COMPACT_ATOMS: atom_id res chain seq x y z
N MET A 1 -18.10 -54.57 -35.40
CA MET A 1 -18.35 -53.19 -34.93
C MET A 1 -17.00 -52.59 -34.61
N ILE A 2 -16.58 -51.62 -35.42
CA ILE A 2 -15.33 -50.87 -35.25
C ILE A 2 -15.65 -49.77 -34.23
N THR A 3 -15.13 -49.89 -33.02
CA THR A 3 -15.15 -48.80 -32.04
C THR A 3 -13.99 -47.86 -32.37
N THR A 4 -14.32 -46.80 -33.13
CA THR A 4 -13.47 -45.64 -33.32
C THR A 4 -13.25 -44.96 -31.97
N SER A 5 -12.01 -45.00 -31.48
CA SER A 5 -11.52 -44.12 -30.43
C SER A 5 -11.60 -42.68 -30.94
N VAL A 6 -12.34 -41.83 -30.23
CA VAL A 6 -12.28 -40.37 -30.39
C VAL A 6 -10.84 -39.95 -30.07
N PRO A 7 -10.14 -39.18 -30.93
CA PRO A 7 -8.81 -38.69 -30.61
C PRO A 7 -8.91 -37.79 -29.37
N ALA A 8 -8.03 -37.98 -28.39
CA ALA A 8 -7.80 -36.97 -27.37
C ALA A 8 -7.44 -35.66 -28.11
N GLU A 9 -8.19 -34.59 -27.86
CA GLU A 9 -7.83 -33.25 -28.31
C GLU A 9 -6.35 -33.02 -27.97
N ALA A 10 -5.52 -32.72 -28.97
CA ALA A 10 -4.12 -32.43 -28.74
C ALA A 10 -4.04 -31.24 -27.79
N ALA A 11 -3.54 -31.46 -26.56
CA ALA A 11 -3.45 -30.43 -25.55
C ALA A 11 -2.69 -29.22 -26.11
N LEU A 12 -3.30 -28.03 -26.03
CA LEU A 12 -2.70 -26.79 -26.54
C LEU A 12 -1.35 -26.55 -25.86
N ALA A 13 -0.32 -26.31 -26.66
CA ALA A 13 0.99 -25.93 -26.13
C ALA A 13 0.88 -24.57 -25.41
N PRO A 14 1.26 -24.47 -24.12
CA PRO A 14 0.98 -23.31 -23.27
C PRO A 14 1.69 -22.03 -23.75
N TRP A 15 2.88 -22.19 -24.34
CA TRP A 15 3.72 -21.09 -24.83
C TRP A 15 3.70 -20.91 -26.35
N ARG A 16 2.66 -21.41 -27.03
CA ARG A 16 2.52 -21.25 -28.49
C ARG A 16 2.50 -19.77 -28.89
N GLY A 17 3.18 -19.45 -29.98
CA GLY A 17 3.27 -18.07 -30.50
C GLY A 17 4.16 -17.11 -29.70
N PHE A 18 4.52 -17.43 -28.46
CA PHE A 18 5.39 -16.56 -27.65
C PHE A 18 6.86 -16.60 -28.12
N ARG A 19 7.52 -15.46 -28.06
CA ARG A 19 8.91 -15.19 -28.44
C ARG A 19 9.83 -15.24 -27.23
N GLY A 20 11.14 -15.32 -27.50
CA GLY A 20 12.19 -15.39 -26.47
C GLY A 20 12.48 -16.83 -26.01
N GLY A 21 13.76 -17.12 -25.76
CA GLY A 21 14.22 -18.44 -25.32
C GLY A 21 14.52 -18.50 -23.82
N ARG A 22 15.26 -17.51 -23.30
CA ARG A 22 15.80 -17.52 -21.93
C ARG A 22 14.74 -17.76 -20.84
N TRP A 23 13.62 -17.05 -20.89
CA TRP A 23 12.53 -17.20 -19.91
C TRP A 23 11.86 -18.58 -19.92
N ARG A 24 12.13 -19.44 -20.92
CA ARG A 24 11.65 -20.83 -20.96
C ARG A 24 12.58 -21.78 -20.20
N ASP A 25 13.86 -21.42 -20.08
CA ASP A 25 14.91 -22.21 -19.45
C ASP A 25 15.10 -21.82 -17.97
N GLU A 26 14.70 -20.60 -17.58
CA GLU A 26 14.77 -20.08 -16.22
C GLU A 26 13.55 -19.24 -15.82
N ILE A 27 13.38 -18.97 -14.52
CA ILE A 27 12.30 -18.15 -14.00
C ILE A 27 12.62 -16.67 -14.26
N ASP A 28 12.08 -16.11 -15.34
CA ASP A 28 12.32 -14.75 -15.83
C ASP A 28 11.05 -14.15 -16.46
N VAL A 29 10.10 -13.76 -15.60
CA VAL A 29 8.83 -13.13 -16.02
C VAL A 29 9.08 -11.81 -16.74
N ALA A 30 10.04 -11.00 -16.28
CA ALA A 30 10.41 -9.74 -16.93
C ALA A 30 10.92 -9.99 -18.36
N GLY A 31 11.79 -10.98 -18.56
CA GLY A 31 12.25 -11.41 -19.89
C GLY A 31 11.11 -11.89 -20.79
N PHE A 32 10.13 -12.62 -20.24
CA PHE A 32 8.91 -13.00 -20.96
C PHE A 32 8.12 -11.77 -21.43
N ILE A 33 7.86 -10.81 -20.54
CA ILE A 33 7.10 -9.59 -20.86
C ILE A 33 7.83 -8.80 -21.95
N ARG A 34 9.13 -8.52 -21.77
CA ARG A 34 9.92 -7.76 -22.76
C ARG A 34 9.94 -8.41 -24.14
N ALA A 35 9.90 -9.75 -24.21
CA ALA A 35 9.90 -10.46 -25.48
C ALA A 35 8.53 -10.51 -26.18
N ASN A 36 7.43 -10.29 -25.45
CA ASN A 36 6.07 -10.60 -25.92
C ASN A 36 5.05 -9.48 -25.82
N VAL A 37 5.31 -8.44 -25.02
CA VAL A 37 4.41 -7.28 -24.92
C VAL A 37 4.22 -6.63 -26.28
N ARG A 38 2.97 -6.24 -26.58
CA ARG A 38 2.63 -5.41 -27.73
C ARG A 38 2.27 -4.02 -27.23
N PRO A 39 3.20 -3.04 -27.28
CA PRO A 39 2.91 -1.68 -26.85
C PRO A 39 1.67 -1.12 -27.55
N TYR A 40 0.75 -0.54 -26.77
CA TYR A 40 -0.49 0.04 -27.29
C TYR A 40 -0.45 1.56 -27.16
N THR A 41 -0.55 2.25 -28.29
CA THR A 41 -0.53 3.72 -28.40
C THR A 41 -1.85 4.32 -28.85
N GLY A 42 -2.88 3.49 -29.05
CA GLY A 42 -4.24 3.92 -29.40
C GLY A 42 -5.01 4.46 -28.19
N ASP A 43 -6.27 4.79 -28.41
CA ASP A 43 -7.18 5.37 -27.41
C ASP A 43 -8.12 4.33 -26.77
N ALA A 44 -9.07 4.80 -25.97
CA ALA A 44 -10.03 3.96 -25.25
C ALA A 44 -11.20 3.42 -26.12
N SER A 45 -11.23 3.71 -27.44
CA SER A 45 -12.39 3.40 -28.30
C SER A 45 -12.68 1.91 -28.49
N PHE A 46 -11.71 1.04 -28.21
CA PHE A 46 -11.87 -0.40 -28.31
C PHE A 46 -12.57 -1.02 -27.09
N LEU A 47 -12.69 -0.30 -25.97
CA LEU A 47 -13.18 -0.86 -24.71
C LEU A 47 -14.63 -1.35 -24.82
N ALA A 48 -14.90 -2.49 -24.17
CA ALA A 48 -16.23 -3.06 -24.06
C ALA A 48 -16.88 -2.73 -22.70
N GLY A 49 -18.20 -2.53 -22.70
CA GLY A 49 -18.99 -2.41 -21.47
C GLY A 49 -19.17 -3.76 -20.75
N PRO A 50 -19.78 -3.76 -19.55
CA PRO A 50 -19.96 -4.98 -18.77
C PRO A 50 -20.97 -5.90 -19.43
N THR A 51 -20.72 -7.21 -19.37
CA THR A 51 -21.67 -8.22 -19.85
C THR A 51 -22.84 -8.39 -18.86
N PRO A 52 -23.97 -8.99 -19.29
CA PRO A 52 -25.07 -9.34 -18.37
C PRO A 52 -24.64 -10.30 -17.24
N ARG A 53 -23.62 -11.13 -17.48
CA ARG A 53 -23.07 -12.04 -16.46
C ARG A 53 -22.28 -11.25 -15.42
N THR A 54 -21.40 -10.34 -15.84
CA THR A 54 -20.65 -9.46 -14.94
C THR A 54 -21.59 -8.63 -14.06
N THR A 55 -22.60 -7.99 -14.66
CA THR A 55 -23.56 -7.18 -13.89
C THR A 55 -24.37 -8.01 -12.90
N HIS A 56 -24.71 -9.26 -13.24
CA HIS A 56 -25.38 -10.19 -12.33
C HIS A 56 -24.50 -10.57 -11.13
N VAL A 57 -23.26 -11.03 -11.37
CA VAL A 57 -22.34 -11.44 -10.29
C VAL A 57 -22.02 -10.25 -9.38
N TRP A 58 -21.76 -9.07 -9.96
CA TRP A 58 -21.52 -7.86 -9.20
C TRP A 58 -22.76 -7.38 -8.43
N GLY A 59 -23.95 -7.54 -9.01
CA GLY A 59 -25.23 -7.25 -8.37
C GLY A 59 -25.48 -8.06 -7.10
N LEU A 60 -25.13 -9.35 -7.10
CA LEU A 60 -25.23 -10.21 -5.91
C LEU A 60 -24.34 -9.71 -4.77
N LEU A 61 -23.09 -9.34 -5.06
CA LEU A 61 -22.17 -8.80 -4.06
C LEU A 61 -22.57 -7.43 -3.55
N THR A 62 -22.91 -6.51 -4.45
CA THR A 62 -23.27 -5.13 -4.07
C THR A 62 -24.51 -5.07 -3.21
N ALA A 63 -25.44 -6.02 -3.37
CA ALA A 63 -26.60 -6.19 -2.49
C ALA A 63 -26.21 -6.56 -1.03
N MET A 64 -25.03 -7.15 -0.81
CA MET A 64 -24.54 -7.52 0.53
C MET A 64 -23.86 -6.34 1.26
N PHE A 65 -23.33 -5.35 0.53
CA PHE A 65 -22.55 -4.26 1.12
C PHE A 65 -23.31 -3.37 2.11
N PRO A 66 -24.62 -3.07 1.94
CA PRO A 66 -25.38 -2.34 2.96
C PRO A 66 -25.37 -3.06 4.32
N GLU A 67 -25.52 -4.39 4.31
CA GLU A 67 -25.47 -5.20 5.53
C GLU A 67 -24.04 -5.24 6.12
N GLU A 68 -23.01 -5.44 5.29
CA GLU A 68 -21.60 -5.36 5.71
C GLU A 68 -21.32 -4.04 6.43
N ARG A 69 -21.76 -2.91 5.86
CA ARG A 69 -21.56 -1.58 6.45
C ARG A 69 -22.32 -1.41 7.77
N ALA A 70 -23.57 -1.86 7.84
CA ALA A 70 -24.38 -1.74 9.06
C ALA A 70 -23.79 -2.52 10.24
N ARG A 71 -23.15 -3.66 9.96
CA ARG A 71 -22.54 -4.55 10.96
C ARG A 71 -21.04 -4.28 11.17
N GLY A 72 -20.39 -3.50 10.32
CA GLY A 72 -18.95 -3.31 10.25
C GLY A 72 -18.22 -4.42 9.49
N ILE A 73 -18.63 -5.67 9.68
CA ILE A 73 -18.21 -6.83 8.88
C ILE A 73 -19.44 -7.65 8.47
N TYR A 74 -19.37 -8.36 7.34
CA TYR A 74 -20.45 -9.24 6.92
C TYR A 74 -20.52 -10.52 7.75
N ASP A 75 -19.39 -11.24 7.86
CA ASP A 75 -19.27 -12.47 8.64
C ASP A 75 -17.80 -12.76 8.99
N VAL A 76 -17.56 -13.68 9.93
CA VAL A 76 -16.22 -14.17 10.30
C VAL A 76 -16.26 -15.65 10.69
N ASP A 77 -15.24 -16.40 10.27
CA ASP A 77 -15.01 -17.77 10.77
C ASP A 77 -14.23 -17.71 12.09
N VAL A 78 -14.86 -18.12 13.18
CA VAL A 78 -14.28 -18.12 14.54
C VAL A 78 -13.58 -19.43 14.90
N HIS A 79 -13.72 -20.46 14.07
CA HIS A 79 -13.27 -21.83 14.36
C HIS A 79 -12.00 -22.21 13.62
N THR A 80 -11.77 -21.63 12.44
CA THR A 80 -10.73 -22.07 11.51
C THR A 80 -9.57 -21.08 11.44
N PRO A 81 -8.40 -21.37 12.04
CA PRO A 81 -7.18 -20.60 11.78
C PRO A 81 -6.82 -20.61 10.30
N ALA A 82 -6.58 -19.42 9.74
CA ALA A 82 -6.26 -19.24 8.33
C ALA A 82 -4.98 -20.01 7.92
N ALA A 83 -5.07 -20.73 6.80
CA ALA A 83 -3.97 -21.32 6.06
C ALA A 83 -4.41 -21.52 4.60
N ILE A 84 -3.45 -21.80 3.71
CA ILE A 84 -3.69 -21.94 2.26
C ILE A 84 -4.81 -22.96 1.96
N THR A 85 -4.85 -24.07 2.69
CA THR A 85 -5.82 -25.18 2.48
C THR A 85 -6.88 -25.29 3.58
N ALA A 86 -6.98 -24.31 4.49
CA ALA A 86 -7.84 -24.44 5.68
C ALA A 86 -9.34 -24.41 5.37
N HIS A 87 -9.75 -23.65 4.35
CA HIS A 87 -11.16 -23.43 4.02
C HIS A 87 -11.55 -24.17 2.74
N ALA A 88 -12.78 -24.67 2.69
CA ALA A 88 -13.38 -25.23 1.49
C ALA A 88 -13.57 -24.17 0.38
N PRO A 89 -13.78 -24.60 -0.89
CA PRO A 89 -14.10 -23.69 -1.98
C PRO A 89 -15.34 -22.85 -1.72
N GLY A 90 -15.21 -21.52 -1.84
CA GLY A 90 -16.31 -20.56 -1.79
C GLY A 90 -16.61 -19.95 -3.15
N TYR A 91 -17.87 -19.58 -3.39
CA TYR A 91 -18.36 -19.03 -4.64
C TYR A 91 -19.36 -17.88 -4.39
N ILE A 92 -19.40 -16.92 -5.31
CA ILE A 92 -20.46 -15.88 -5.36
C ILE A 92 -21.67 -16.45 -6.11
N ASP A 93 -21.40 -17.05 -7.28
CA ASP A 93 -22.36 -17.74 -8.13
C ASP A 93 -21.58 -18.77 -8.96
N ARG A 94 -21.52 -20.01 -8.44
CA ARG A 94 -20.64 -21.06 -8.95
C ARG A 94 -20.80 -21.34 -10.44
N ASP A 95 -22.02 -21.22 -10.96
CA ASP A 95 -22.32 -21.55 -12.36
C ASP A 95 -21.97 -20.40 -13.32
N ARG A 96 -21.73 -19.19 -12.79
CA ARG A 96 -21.53 -17.97 -13.58
C ARG A 96 -20.15 -17.34 -13.41
N GLU A 97 -19.37 -17.70 -12.40
CA GLU A 97 -18.02 -17.19 -12.22
C GLU A 97 -17.05 -17.75 -13.28
N LEU A 98 -16.30 -16.86 -13.93
CA LEU A 98 -15.26 -17.25 -14.89
C LEU A 98 -13.92 -17.47 -14.19
N ILE A 99 -13.64 -16.62 -13.21
CA ILE A 99 -12.49 -16.66 -12.30
C ILE A 99 -13.04 -16.93 -10.89
N VAL A 100 -12.59 -18.03 -10.28
CA VAL A 100 -13.08 -18.52 -8.99
C VAL A 100 -12.03 -18.41 -7.90
N GLY A 101 -12.49 -18.50 -6.64
CA GLY A 101 -11.65 -18.46 -5.46
C GLY A 101 -12.10 -17.38 -4.48
N LEU A 102 -12.25 -17.75 -3.20
CA LEU A 102 -12.53 -16.85 -2.09
C LEU A 102 -11.61 -17.18 -0.90
N GLN A 103 -11.33 -16.20 -0.03
CA GLN A 103 -10.47 -16.39 1.15
C GLN A 103 -11.05 -17.42 2.13
N THR A 104 -12.37 -17.47 2.25
CA THR A 104 -13.12 -18.47 3.03
C THR A 104 -14.08 -19.23 2.11
N ASP A 105 -15.04 -19.94 2.68
CA ASP A 105 -16.08 -20.70 1.99
C ASP A 105 -17.28 -19.83 1.54
N ALA A 106 -17.30 -18.54 1.86
CA ALA A 106 -18.38 -17.62 1.52
C ALA A 106 -17.89 -16.19 1.19
N PRO A 107 -18.63 -15.42 0.36
CA PRO A 107 -18.26 -14.04 0.04
C PRO A 107 -18.29 -13.15 1.29
N LEU A 108 -17.31 -12.25 1.40
CA LEU A 108 -17.15 -11.26 2.48
C LEU A 108 -16.95 -11.82 3.89
N ARG A 109 -16.94 -13.15 4.07
CA ARG A 109 -16.62 -13.81 5.35
C ARG A 109 -15.12 -13.74 5.62
N ARG A 110 -14.73 -13.12 6.73
CA ARG A 110 -13.33 -12.92 7.14
C ARG A 110 -12.79 -14.17 7.84
N ALA A 111 -11.51 -14.49 7.65
CA ALA A 111 -10.82 -15.53 8.41
C ALA A 111 -10.13 -14.95 9.66
N ILE A 112 -9.90 -15.80 10.68
CA ILE A 112 -9.03 -15.47 11.81
C ILE A 112 -7.58 -15.85 11.53
N MET A 113 -6.63 -14.97 11.88
CA MET A 113 -5.20 -15.14 11.60
C MET A 113 -4.35 -15.03 12.88
N PRO A 114 -4.40 -16.06 13.75
CA PRO A 114 -3.81 -15.99 15.09
C PRO A 114 -2.28 -16.03 15.14
N ASN A 115 -1.59 -16.48 14.07
CA ASN A 115 -0.11 -16.46 14.00
C ASN A 115 0.46 -15.04 14.22
N GLY A 116 -0.22 -14.02 13.69
CA GLY A 116 0.12 -12.61 13.90
C GLY A 116 -0.15 -12.12 15.33
N GLY A 117 -1.16 -12.70 16.00
CA GLY A 117 -1.41 -12.56 17.43
C GLY A 117 -2.85 -12.80 17.85
N LEU A 118 -3.00 -13.61 18.90
CA LEU A 118 -4.30 -14.04 19.42
C LEU A 118 -5.11 -12.87 19.99
N ARG A 119 -4.46 -11.96 20.69
CA ARG A 119 -5.13 -10.82 21.34
C ARG A 119 -5.92 -9.95 20.35
N MET A 120 -5.37 -9.73 19.16
CA MET A 120 -6.05 -8.92 18.13
C MET A 120 -7.20 -9.68 17.48
N VAL A 121 -7.09 -11.00 17.33
CA VAL A 121 -8.21 -11.84 16.91
C VAL A 121 -9.35 -11.74 17.92
N VAL A 122 -9.08 -11.96 19.21
CA VAL A 122 -10.09 -11.88 20.27
C VAL A 122 -10.75 -10.50 20.33
N ASN A 123 -9.96 -9.43 20.29
CA ASN A 123 -10.49 -8.06 20.32
C ASN A 123 -11.30 -7.75 19.05
N GLY A 124 -10.86 -8.19 17.88
CA GLY A 124 -11.58 -8.03 16.62
C GLY A 124 -12.92 -8.76 16.64
N LEU A 125 -12.96 -10.01 17.10
CA LEU A 125 -14.20 -10.77 17.22
C LEU A 125 -15.19 -10.11 18.18
N ARG A 126 -14.73 -9.72 19.38
CA ARG A 126 -15.56 -9.05 20.39
C ARG A 126 -16.14 -7.73 19.89
N ALA A 127 -15.37 -6.96 19.12
CA ALA A 127 -15.85 -5.68 18.55
C ALA A 127 -17.06 -5.85 17.63
N TYR A 128 -17.23 -7.04 17.02
CA TYR A 128 -18.35 -7.35 16.13
C TYR A 128 -19.33 -8.38 16.73
N GLY A 129 -19.25 -8.66 18.04
CA GLY A 129 -20.19 -9.54 18.74
C GLY A 129 -19.95 -11.03 18.56
N TYR A 130 -18.74 -11.44 18.17
CA TYR A 130 -18.34 -12.84 18.04
C TYR A 130 -17.45 -13.29 19.20
N GLU A 131 -17.48 -14.58 19.51
CA GLU A 131 -16.59 -15.22 20.47
C GLU A 131 -15.63 -16.18 19.77
N LEU A 132 -14.39 -16.25 20.25
CA LEU A 132 -13.38 -17.15 19.70
C LEU A 132 -13.66 -18.59 20.14
N ASP A 133 -13.41 -19.54 19.25
CA ASP A 133 -13.44 -20.96 19.61
C ASP A 133 -12.41 -21.28 20.74
N PRO A 134 -12.83 -21.90 21.86
CA PRO A 134 -11.94 -22.23 22.98
C PRO A 134 -10.73 -23.10 22.61
N ILE A 135 -10.86 -23.96 21.59
CA ILE A 135 -9.75 -24.81 21.12
C ILE A 135 -8.69 -23.94 20.44
N VAL A 136 -9.11 -22.95 19.63
CA VAL A 136 -8.19 -22.00 19.00
C VAL A 136 -7.49 -21.16 20.08
N GLU A 137 -8.23 -20.69 21.08
CA GLU A 137 -7.66 -19.97 22.22
C GLU A 137 -6.61 -20.81 22.95
N GLU A 138 -6.90 -22.09 23.21
CA GLU A 138 -5.95 -23.00 23.85
C GLU A 138 -4.67 -23.16 23.02
N ILE A 139 -4.80 -23.39 21.70
CA ILE A 139 -3.65 -23.60 20.81
C ILE A 139 -2.70 -22.40 20.84
N PHE A 140 -3.24 -21.19 20.67
CA PHE A 140 -2.44 -19.98 20.54
C PHE A 140 -2.08 -19.32 21.89
N THR A 141 -2.48 -19.93 23.01
CA THR A 141 -2.04 -19.55 24.36
C THR A 141 -1.05 -20.57 24.95
N ARG A 142 -1.16 -21.86 24.60
CA ARG A 142 -0.36 -22.93 25.22
C ARG A 142 0.68 -23.56 24.29
N TYR A 143 0.37 -23.74 23.01
CA TYR A 143 1.17 -24.57 22.11
C TYR A 143 1.92 -23.73 21.07
N ARG A 144 1.28 -22.67 20.55
CA ARG A 144 1.84 -21.82 19.49
C ARG A 144 1.93 -20.37 19.94
N LYS A 145 3.14 -19.97 20.37
CA LYS A 145 3.47 -18.56 20.61
C LYS A 145 3.25 -17.73 19.35
N THR A 146 2.78 -16.50 19.49
CA THR A 146 2.46 -15.63 18.34
C THR A 146 3.53 -14.57 18.08
N HIS A 147 3.50 -13.95 16.89
CA HIS A 147 4.34 -12.78 16.58
C HIS A 147 4.17 -11.67 17.62
N ASN A 148 2.93 -11.25 17.88
CA ASN A 148 2.64 -10.19 18.85
C ASN A 148 3.20 -10.49 20.25
N GLU A 149 2.92 -11.67 20.80
CA GLU A 149 3.42 -12.03 22.14
C GLU A 149 4.95 -11.99 22.19
N ALA A 150 5.61 -12.51 21.14
CA ALA A 150 7.06 -12.53 21.08
C ALA A 150 7.70 -11.14 20.92
N VAL A 151 7.06 -10.22 20.20
CA VAL A 151 7.51 -8.82 20.13
C VAL A 151 7.43 -8.16 21.50
N PHE A 152 6.31 -8.31 22.20
CA PHE A 152 6.11 -7.66 23.50
C PHE A 152 7.00 -8.24 24.60
N ASP A 153 7.43 -9.50 24.49
CA ASP A 153 8.45 -10.09 25.38
C ASP A 153 9.86 -9.51 25.15
N ALA A 154 10.15 -9.03 23.94
CA ALA A 154 11.46 -8.49 23.58
C ALA A 154 11.54 -6.96 23.64
N TYR A 155 10.40 -6.26 23.66
CA TYR A 155 10.35 -4.81 23.75
C TYR A 155 10.97 -4.26 25.03
N THR A 156 11.71 -3.16 24.89
CA THR A 156 12.32 -2.44 26.01
C THR A 156 11.31 -1.48 26.65
N PRO A 157 11.51 -1.09 27.92
CA PRO A 157 10.70 -0.05 28.56
C PRO A 157 10.66 1.26 27.77
N GLN A 158 11.76 1.61 27.09
CA GLN A 158 11.87 2.80 26.25
C GLN A 158 10.97 2.73 25.02
N ILE A 159 10.95 1.60 24.30
CA ILE A 159 10.05 1.39 23.15
C ILE A 159 8.59 1.45 23.61
N LEU A 160 8.26 0.81 24.73
CA LEU A 160 6.90 0.83 25.29
C LEU A 160 6.46 2.25 25.70
N ALA A 161 7.36 3.05 26.28
CA ALA A 161 7.10 4.45 26.60
C ALA A 161 6.86 5.29 25.35
N ALA A 162 7.71 5.14 24.32
CA ALA A 162 7.57 5.83 23.04
C ALA A 162 6.25 5.46 22.32
N ARG A 163 5.84 4.19 22.41
CA ARG A 163 4.55 3.70 21.91
C ARG A 163 3.38 4.31 22.64
N LYS A 164 3.41 4.29 23.97
CA LYS A 164 2.35 4.86 24.82
C LYS A 164 2.18 6.37 24.61
N ALA A 165 3.28 7.10 24.42
CA ALA A 165 3.25 8.55 24.26
C ALA A 165 2.88 9.01 22.84
N GLY A 166 2.69 8.09 21.88
CA GLY A 166 2.34 8.45 20.52
C GLY A 166 3.47 9.14 19.75
N ILE A 167 4.74 8.84 20.07
CA ILE A 167 5.90 9.28 19.27
C ILE A 167 6.39 8.18 18.31
N ILE A 168 6.23 6.91 18.69
CA ILE A 168 6.48 5.71 17.85
C ILE A 168 5.31 4.74 18.05
N THR A 169 4.19 4.92 17.33
CA THR A 169 3.00 4.08 17.50
C THR A 169 2.48 3.52 16.18
N GLY A 170 1.68 2.45 16.27
CA GLY A 170 1.08 1.78 15.11
C GLY A 170 2.06 0.97 14.26
N LEU A 171 3.21 0.58 14.81
CA LEU A 171 4.15 -0.36 14.17
C LEU A 171 3.52 -1.76 13.99
N PRO A 172 4.05 -2.64 13.12
CA PRO A 172 3.51 -3.98 12.88
C PRO A 172 3.81 -4.97 14.02
N ASP A 173 3.52 -4.55 15.26
CA ASP A 173 3.58 -5.38 16.48
C ASP A 173 2.27 -6.13 16.74
N ALA A 174 1.18 -5.75 16.06
CA ALA A 174 -0.18 -6.23 16.31
C ALA A 174 -0.99 -6.54 15.03
N TYR A 175 -0.31 -6.72 13.90
CA TYR A 175 -0.91 -7.13 12.62
C TYR A 175 0.21 -7.65 11.70
N GLY A 176 -0.12 -8.40 10.64
CA GLY A 176 0.87 -8.89 9.68
C GLY A 176 1.60 -7.74 8.98
N ARG A 177 2.92 -7.84 8.79
CA ARG A 177 3.73 -6.72 8.27
C ARG A 177 3.34 -6.29 6.85
N GLY A 178 2.95 -7.23 5.98
CA GLY A 178 2.72 -6.97 4.56
C GLY A 178 3.99 -6.44 3.88
N ARG A 179 3.83 -5.59 2.85
CA ARG A 179 4.96 -5.04 2.05
C ARG A 179 5.82 -6.12 1.37
N ILE A 180 5.14 -7.19 0.96
CA ILE A 180 5.69 -8.29 0.18
C ILE A 180 4.75 -8.46 -1.02
N ILE A 181 5.31 -8.71 -2.19
CA ILE A 181 4.56 -9.05 -3.40
C ILE A 181 5.19 -10.31 -3.98
N GLY A 182 4.57 -11.47 -3.73
CA GLY A 182 4.91 -12.66 -4.47
C GLY A 182 4.70 -12.42 -5.97
N ASP A 183 5.60 -12.89 -6.83
CA ASP A 183 5.41 -12.75 -8.27
C ASP A 183 4.36 -13.78 -8.75
N TYR A 184 3.08 -13.46 -8.55
CA TYR A 184 1.96 -14.36 -8.83
C TYR A 184 1.86 -14.74 -10.31
N ARG A 185 2.43 -13.92 -11.19
CA ARG A 185 2.57 -14.18 -12.64
C ARG A 185 3.38 -15.44 -12.91
N ARG A 186 4.30 -15.82 -12.02
CA ARG A 186 5.09 -17.06 -12.13
C ARG A 186 4.19 -18.30 -12.16
N VAL A 187 3.11 -18.32 -11.39
CA VAL A 187 2.17 -19.45 -11.36
C VAL A 187 1.54 -19.64 -12.73
N ALA A 188 1.08 -18.55 -13.35
CA ALA A 188 0.53 -18.58 -14.71
C ALA A 188 1.59 -18.96 -15.77
N LEU A 189 2.78 -18.36 -15.71
CA LEU A 189 3.79 -18.54 -16.76
C LEU A 189 4.43 -19.93 -16.74
N TYR A 190 4.66 -20.50 -15.56
CA TYR A 190 5.47 -21.71 -15.37
C TYR A 190 4.70 -22.93 -14.87
N GLY A 191 3.57 -22.72 -14.20
CA GLY A 191 2.95 -23.76 -13.37
C GLY A 191 3.75 -24.01 -12.10
N VAL A 192 3.15 -24.67 -11.13
CA VAL A 192 3.76 -24.84 -9.80
C VAL A 192 4.92 -25.84 -9.80
N ASP A 193 4.92 -26.85 -10.65
CA ASP A 193 5.96 -27.89 -10.62
C ASP A 193 7.34 -27.34 -11.01
N ALA A 194 7.40 -26.45 -12.00
CA ALA A 194 8.63 -25.76 -12.37
C ALA A 194 9.15 -24.85 -11.24
N LEU A 195 8.25 -24.22 -10.47
CA LEU A 195 8.61 -23.38 -9.33
C LEU A 195 9.14 -24.22 -8.16
N ILE A 196 8.57 -25.41 -7.93
CA ILE A 196 9.09 -26.38 -6.96
C ILE A 196 10.51 -26.81 -7.35
N GLU A 197 10.76 -27.12 -8.63
CA GLU A 197 12.10 -27.48 -9.10
C GLU A 197 13.11 -26.32 -8.98
N ALA A 198 12.69 -25.08 -9.22
CA ALA A 198 13.52 -23.91 -8.95
C ALA A 198 13.89 -23.82 -7.45
N LYS A 199 12.92 -23.97 -6.55
CA LYS A 199 13.15 -23.91 -5.11
C LYS A 199 13.97 -25.08 -4.56
N ARG A 200 13.88 -26.26 -5.18
CA ARG A 200 14.77 -27.38 -4.86
C ARG A 200 16.23 -27.05 -5.19
N ARG A 201 16.48 -26.39 -6.33
CA ARG A 201 17.81 -25.92 -6.71
C ARG A 201 18.34 -24.85 -5.76
N ASP A 202 17.51 -23.86 -5.41
CA ASP A 202 17.87 -22.84 -4.41
C ASP A 202 18.30 -23.50 -3.09
N LYS A 203 17.51 -24.47 -2.60
CA LYS A 203 17.82 -25.19 -1.36
C LYS A 203 19.08 -26.06 -1.46
N ALA A 204 19.29 -26.72 -2.59
CA ALA A 204 20.49 -27.53 -2.84
C ALA A 204 21.76 -26.67 -2.95
N SER A 205 21.65 -25.42 -3.41
CA SER A 205 22.79 -24.50 -3.46
C SER A 205 23.42 -24.23 -2.10
N LEU A 206 22.70 -24.51 -1.00
CA LEU A 206 23.16 -24.35 0.37
C LEU A 206 23.78 -25.62 0.98
N ASP A 207 23.85 -26.74 0.26
CA ASP A 207 24.29 -28.03 0.84
C ASP A 207 25.77 -28.05 1.25
N ASP A 208 26.64 -27.34 0.52
CA ASP A 208 28.08 -27.26 0.81
C ASP A 208 28.44 -26.14 1.79
N HIS A 209 27.46 -25.36 2.25
CA HIS A 209 27.69 -24.27 3.19
C HIS A 209 27.71 -24.75 4.65
N PRO A 210 28.59 -24.21 5.52
CA PRO A 210 28.55 -24.53 6.95
C PRO A 210 27.19 -24.19 7.57
N ALA A 211 26.73 -25.01 8.52
CA ALA A 211 25.45 -24.83 9.21
C ALA A 211 25.48 -23.68 10.24
N SER A 212 25.68 -22.45 9.77
CA SER A 212 25.47 -21.25 10.58
C SER A 212 23.98 -21.01 10.82
N ALA A 213 23.64 -20.14 11.78
CA ALA A 213 22.24 -19.78 12.06
C ALA A 213 21.52 -19.25 10.81
N ASP A 214 22.21 -18.47 9.97
CA ASP A 214 21.64 -17.94 8.72
C ASP A 214 21.39 -19.04 7.69
N VAL A 215 22.33 -19.97 7.49
CA VAL A 215 22.17 -21.08 6.54
C VAL A 215 21.07 -22.02 6.99
N VAL A 216 20.97 -22.31 8.30
CA VAL A 216 19.90 -23.16 8.86
C VAL A 216 18.54 -22.50 8.66
N ARG A 217 18.40 -21.20 8.99
CA ARG A 217 17.18 -20.43 8.75
C ARG A 217 16.79 -20.45 7.28
N ASP A 218 17.71 -20.13 6.38
CA ASP A 218 17.41 -20.04 4.95
C ASP A 218 16.99 -21.41 4.37
N ARG A 219 17.59 -22.52 4.84
CA ARG A 219 17.16 -23.88 4.46
C ARG A 219 15.76 -24.24 4.98
N GLU A 220 15.41 -23.79 6.18
CA GLU A 220 14.07 -23.95 6.75
C GLU A 220 13.03 -23.12 5.99
N GLU A 221 13.33 -21.85 5.71
CA GLU A 221 12.51 -20.95 4.90
C GLU A 221 12.25 -21.55 3.51
N LEU A 222 13.28 -22.06 2.82
CA LEU A 222 13.13 -22.72 1.52
C LEU A 222 12.31 -24.03 1.59
N ALA A 223 12.38 -24.77 2.69
CA ALA A 223 11.55 -25.95 2.90
C ALA A 223 10.07 -25.59 3.13
N GLU A 224 9.80 -24.50 3.84
CA GLU A 224 8.46 -23.95 4.00
C GLU A 224 7.89 -23.41 2.67
N GLN A 225 8.71 -22.74 1.85
CA GLN A 225 8.32 -22.31 0.51
C GLN A 225 7.91 -23.49 -0.38
N LEU A 226 8.66 -24.60 -0.33
CA LEU A 226 8.31 -25.84 -1.05
C LEU A 226 6.98 -26.44 -0.58
N ARG A 227 6.71 -26.42 0.73
CA ARG A 227 5.42 -26.86 1.30
C ARG A 227 4.27 -25.97 0.82
N ALA A 228 4.44 -24.65 0.89
CA ALA A 228 3.44 -23.69 0.47
C ALA A 228 3.07 -23.82 -1.02
N LEU A 229 4.04 -24.10 -1.90
CA LEU A 229 3.76 -24.41 -3.32
C LEU A 229 2.93 -25.69 -3.47
N GLY A 230 3.20 -26.73 -2.67
CA GLY A 230 2.37 -27.94 -2.63
C GLY A 230 0.94 -27.68 -2.13
N GLU A 231 0.80 -26.81 -1.12
CA GLU A 231 -0.49 -26.37 -0.59
C GLU A 231 -1.28 -25.52 -1.61
N LEU A 232 -0.61 -24.67 -2.39
CA LEU A 232 -1.19 -23.96 -3.54
C LEU A 232 -1.74 -24.96 -4.58
N LYS A 233 -0.98 -26.03 -4.88
CA LYS A 233 -1.40 -27.32 -5.45
C LYS A 233 -2.81 -27.73 -5.04
N ALA A 234 -2.90 -28.06 -3.76
CA ALA A 234 -4.10 -28.62 -3.15
C ALA A 234 -5.26 -27.63 -3.13
N MET A 235 -4.99 -26.34 -2.86
CA MET A 235 -6.01 -25.30 -2.86
C MET A 235 -6.65 -25.16 -4.24
N ALA A 236 -5.87 -24.98 -5.31
CA ALA A 236 -6.42 -24.89 -6.67
C ALA A 236 -7.14 -26.18 -7.09
N GLY A 237 -6.61 -27.35 -6.70
CA GLY A 237 -7.24 -28.64 -6.94
C GLY A 237 -8.63 -28.76 -6.30
N SER A 238 -8.85 -28.16 -5.12
CA SER A 238 -10.17 -28.13 -4.47
C SER A 238 -11.21 -27.34 -5.27
N TYR A 239 -10.78 -26.35 -6.07
CA TYR A 239 -11.64 -25.63 -7.02
C TYR A 239 -11.78 -26.33 -8.38
N GLY A 240 -11.16 -27.50 -8.56
CA GLY A 240 -11.20 -28.27 -9.81
C GLY A 240 -10.13 -27.89 -10.84
N TYR A 241 -9.07 -27.18 -10.42
CA TYR A 241 -7.98 -26.75 -11.30
C TYR A 241 -6.68 -27.47 -11.01
N ASP A 242 -6.04 -28.01 -12.07
CA ASP A 242 -4.67 -28.50 -12.00
C ASP A 242 -3.70 -27.42 -12.52
N ILE A 243 -3.02 -26.77 -11.58
CA ILE A 243 -2.03 -25.71 -11.85
C ILE A 243 -0.59 -26.23 -11.80
N SER A 244 -0.39 -27.56 -11.88
CA SER A 244 0.96 -28.15 -11.97
C SER A 244 1.76 -27.57 -13.12
N GLY A 245 1.13 -27.46 -14.29
CA GLY A 245 1.68 -26.90 -15.52
C GLY A 245 1.28 -25.43 -15.77
N PRO A 246 1.94 -24.79 -16.74
CA PRO A 246 1.68 -23.39 -17.10
C PRO A 246 0.31 -23.20 -17.75
N ALA A 247 -0.23 -21.99 -17.63
CA ALA A 247 -1.50 -21.58 -18.21
C ALA A 247 -1.47 -21.64 -19.75
N ARG A 248 -2.57 -22.13 -20.34
CA ARG A 248 -2.68 -22.40 -21.78
C ARG A 248 -3.46 -21.34 -22.54
N ASP A 249 -4.34 -20.61 -21.88
CA ASP A 249 -5.18 -19.54 -22.43
C ASP A 249 -5.25 -18.35 -21.46
N ALA A 250 -5.90 -17.27 -21.86
CA ALA A 250 -6.03 -16.05 -21.07
C ALA A 250 -6.83 -16.26 -19.79
N ARG A 251 -7.85 -17.13 -19.82
CA ARG A 251 -8.64 -17.45 -18.62
C ARG A 251 -7.78 -18.19 -17.60
N GLU A 252 -7.01 -19.18 -18.03
CA GLU A 252 -6.05 -19.87 -17.17
C GLU A 252 -4.97 -18.91 -16.65
N ALA A 253 -4.44 -18.02 -17.48
CA ALA A 253 -3.39 -17.08 -17.03
C ALA A 253 -3.89 -16.19 -15.89
N ILE A 254 -5.11 -15.65 -16.01
CA ILE A 254 -5.75 -14.85 -14.97
C ILE A 254 -6.05 -15.71 -13.72
N GLN A 255 -6.61 -16.90 -13.90
CA GLN A 255 -6.99 -17.78 -12.80
C GLN A 255 -5.76 -18.30 -12.01
N TRP A 256 -4.65 -18.62 -12.67
CA TRP A 256 -3.43 -19.16 -12.05
C TRP A 256 -2.74 -18.07 -11.24
N LEU A 257 -2.66 -16.87 -11.83
CA LEU A 257 -2.18 -15.67 -11.14
C LEU A 257 -3.05 -15.40 -9.90
N TYR A 258 -4.37 -15.43 -10.06
CA TYR A 258 -5.27 -15.21 -8.93
C TYR A 258 -5.13 -16.28 -7.85
N PHE A 259 -4.92 -17.56 -8.19
CA PHE A 259 -4.67 -18.59 -7.17
C PHE A 259 -3.38 -18.35 -6.39
N GLY A 260 -2.32 -17.88 -7.05
CA GLY A 260 -1.10 -17.45 -6.36
C GLY A 260 -1.39 -16.34 -5.33
N TYR A 261 -2.11 -15.31 -5.76
CA TYR A 261 -2.50 -14.19 -4.88
C TYR A 261 -3.46 -14.61 -3.76
N LEU A 262 -4.47 -15.43 -4.09
CA LEU A 262 -5.47 -15.91 -3.15
C LEU A 262 -4.85 -16.74 -2.03
N ALA A 263 -3.90 -17.62 -2.36
CA ALA A 263 -3.22 -18.42 -1.36
C ALA A 263 -2.37 -17.55 -0.42
N ALA A 264 -1.77 -16.46 -0.90
CA ALA A 264 -1.10 -15.47 -0.05
C ALA A 264 -2.11 -14.77 0.89
N ALA A 265 -3.24 -14.30 0.35
CA ALA A 265 -4.30 -13.65 1.13
C ALA A 265 -5.09 -14.61 2.06
N LYS A 266 -4.96 -15.93 1.88
CA LYS A 266 -5.46 -16.96 2.80
C LYS A 266 -4.48 -17.28 3.93
N GLU A 267 -3.19 -17.05 3.72
CA GLU A 267 -2.15 -17.36 4.71
C GLU A 267 -1.81 -16.17 5.59
N GLN A 268 -1.79 -14.96 5.01
CA GLN A 268 -1.28 -13.75 5.64
C GLN A 268 -2.33 -12.64 5.69
N ASN A 269 -2.30 -11.83 6.76
CA ASN A 269 -3.11 -10.61 6.93
C ASN A 269 -2.22 -9.36 6.97
N GLY A 270 -1.23 -9.30 6.07
CA GLY A 270 -0.39 -8.12 5.90
C GLY A 270 -1.21 -6.84 5.89
N ALA A 271 -0.68 -5.74 6.42
CA ALA A 271 -1.37 -4.45 6.31
C ALA A 271 -1.73 -4.18 4.85
N ALA A 272 -0.75 -4.30 3.96
CA ALA A 272 -0.92 -4.28 2.52
C ALA A 272 -0.62 -5.64 1.89
N MET A 273 -1.57 -6.15 1.09
CA MET A 273 -1.49 -7.39 0.30
C MET A 273 -1.59 -7.05 -1.18
N SER A 274 -0.52 -6.47 -1.72
CA SER A 274 -0.49 -5.90 -3.07
C SER A 274 -0.37 -6.96 -4.17
N LEU A 275 -0.96 -6.68 -5.33
CA LEU A 275 -1.05 -7.62 -6.45
C LEU A 275 0.22 -7.63 -7.31
N GLY A 276 0.83 -6.46 -7.51
CA GLY A 276 2.06 -6.32 -8.30
C GLY A 276 1.85 -5.56 -9.61
N ARG A 277 2.48 -6.02 -10.69
CA ARG A 277 2.42 -5.42 -12.03
C ARG A 277 1.96 -6.47 -13.03
N THR A 278 0.65 -6.61 -13.15
CA THR A 278 0.01 -7.78 -13.78
C THR A 278 -0.69 -7.45 -15.09
N SER A 279 -1.19 -6.22 -15.28
CA SER A 279 -2.01 -5.87 -16.44
C SER A 279 -1.31 -6.16 -17.77
N THR A 280 -0.06 -5.72 -17.91
CA THR A 280 0.74 -5.88 -19.14
C THR A 280 1.19 -7.33 -19.33
N PHE A 281 1.39 -8.09 -18.25
CA PHE A 281 1.66 -9.52 -18.34
C PHE A 281 0.45 -10.31 -18.87
N LEU A 282 -0.73 -10.03 -18.32
CA LEU A 282 -1.97 -10.69 -18.74
C LEU A 282 -2.36 -10.30 -20.17
N ASP A 283 -2.03 -9.09 -20.60
CA ASP A 283 -2.24 -8.65 -21.98
C ASP A 283 -1.58 -9.60 -22.99
N VAL A 284 -0.39 -10.14 -22.70
CA VAL A 284 0.29 -11.08 -23.60
C VAL A 284 -0.57 -12.30 -23.93
N TYR A 285 -1.30 -12.83 -22.95
CA TYR A 285 -2.21 -13.97 -23.15
C TYR A 285 -3.51 -13.54 -23.82
N LEU A 286 -4.08 -12.40 -23.39
CA LEU A 286 -5.32 -11.86 -23.97
C LEU A 286 -5.14 -11.52 -25.46
N GLU A 287 -4.05 -10.86 -25.83
CA GLU A 287 -3.69 -10.51 -27.21
C GLU A 287 -3.54 -11.75 -28.08
N ARG A 288 -2.89 -12.81 -27.57
CA ARG A 288 -2.76 -14.06 -28.30
C ARG A 288 -4.13 -14.66 -28.58
N ASP A 289 -4.98 -14.77 -27.57
CA ASP A 289 -6.28 -15.42 -27.72
C ASP A 289 -7.25 -14.59 -28.58
N LEU A 290 -7.11 -13.24 -28.58
CA LEU A 290 -7.78 -12.32 -29.50
C LEU A 290 -7.28 -12.51 -30.94
N ASP A 291 -5.97 -12.58 -31.16
CA ASP A 291 -5.35 -12.81 -32.49
C ASP A 291 -5.74 -14.19 -33.06
N GLU A 292 -5.90 -15.19 -32.19
CA GLU A 292 -6.37 -16.54 -32.55
C GLU A 292 -7.90 -16.60 -32.78
N GLY A 293 -8.64 -15.52 -32.48
CA GLY A 293 -10.09 -15.46 -32.62
C GLY A 293 -10.87 -16.33 -31.62
N THR A 294 -10.20 -16.82 -30.58
CA THR A 294 -10.80 -17.64 -29.50
C THR A 294 -11.40 -16.79 -28.39
N LEU A 295 -11.03 -15.53 -28.32
CA LEU A 295 -11.52 -14.53 -27.39
C LEU A 295 -12.01 -13.31 -28.17
N SER A 296 -13.10 -12.69 -27.71
CA SER A 296 -13.56 -11.39 -28.20
C SER A 296 -13.12 -10.29 -27.24
N GLU A 297 -13.15 -9.03 -27.67
CA GLU A 297 -12.85 -7.90 -26.77
C GLU A 297 -13.79 -7.85 -25.57
N ALA A 298 -15.09 -8.13 -25.77
CA ALA A 298 -16.05 -8.24 -24.69
C ALA A 298 -15.72 -9.40 -23.74
N GLY A 299 -15.26 -10.54 -24.26
CA GLY A 299 -14.80 -11.67 -23.43
C GLY A 299 -13.51 -11.34 -22.66
N ALA A 300 -12.58 -10.60 -23.27
CA ALA A 300 -11.37 -10.13 -22.61
C ALA A 300 -11.69 -9.19 -21.44
N GLN A 301 -12.56 -8.19 -21.67
CA GLN A 301 -13.03 -7.31 -20.59
C GLN A 301 -13.79 -8.08 -19.52
N GLU A 302 -14.63 -9.06 -19.90
CA GLU A 302 -15.40 -9.87 -18.95
C GLU A 302 -14.50 -10.68 -18.01
N LEU A 303 -13.39 -11.24 -18.50
CA LEU A 303 -12.39 -11.92 -17.66
C LEU A 303 -11.70 -10.96 -16.69
N VAL A 304 -11.34 -9.75 -17.17
CA VAL A 304 -10.73 -8.70 -16.32
C VAL A 304 -11.71 -8.22 -15.26
N ASP A 305 -12.97 -7.99 -15.61
CA ASP A 305 -14.02 -7.59 -14.66
C ASP A 305 -14.22 -8.68 -13.60
N ASP A 306 -14.30 -9.96 -13.99
CA ASP A 306 -14.50 -11.08 -13.05
C ASP A 306 -13.32 -11.24 -12.09
N PHE A 307 -12.10 -11.05 -12.59
CA PHE A 307 -10.90 -11.02 -11.76
C PHE A 307 -10.90 -9.85 -10.77
N VAL A 308 -11.21 -8.64 -11.24
CA VAL A 308 -11.25 -7.45 -10.40
C VAL A 308 -12.37 -7.53 -9.35
N ILE A 309 -13.49 -8.19 -9.64
CA ILE A 309 -14.53 -8.51 -8.63
C ILE A 309 -13.93 -9.28 -7.46
N LYS A 310 -13.05 -10.26 -7.71
CA LYS A 310 -12.38 -11.02 -6.65
C LYS A 310 -11.42 -10.19 -5.83
N LEU A 311 -10.69 -9.27 -6.46
CA LEU A 311 -9.78 -8.35 -5.77
C LEU A 311 -10.55 -7.35 -4.87
N ARG A 312 -11.72 -6.88 -5.31
CA ARG A 312 -12.60 -5.96 -4.56
C ARG A 312 -13.15 -6.53 -3.25
N ILE A 313 -13.14 -7.85 -3.09
CA ILE A 313 -13.74 -8.55 -1.94
C ILE A 313 -12.72 -9.21 -1.03
N ILE A 314 -11.42 -8.90 -1.17
CA ILE A 314 -10.42 -9.26 -0.17
C ILE A 314 -10.75 -8.54 1.15
N ARG A 315 -10.77 -9.28 2.26
CA ARG A 315 -11.10 -8.78 3.60
C ARG A 315 -10.21 -9.45 4.65
N PHE A 316 -9.94 -8.72 5.74
CA PHE A 316 -9.22 -9.22 6.90
C PHE A 316 -9.92 -8.81 8.18
N LEU A 317 -10.00 -9.69 9.19
CA LEU A 317 -10.48 -9.27 10.51
C LEU A 317 -9.49 -8.25 11.12
N ARG A 318 -9.98 -7.06 11.44
CA ARG A 318 -9.20 -5.96 12.03
C ARG A 318 -9.85 -5.47 13.32
N THR A 319 -9.05 -4.93 14.24
CA THR A 319 -9.57 -4.31 15.46
C THR A 319 -9.97 -2.85 15.21
N PRO A 320 -10.79 -2.24 16.08
CA PRO A 320 -11.08 -0.80 16.01
C PRO A 320 -9.82 0.08 16.07
N GLU A 321 -8.78 -0.31 16.82
CA GLU A 321 -7.51 0.43 16.86
C GLU A 321 -6.77 0.38 15.52
N TYR A 322 -6.85 -0.74 14.80
CA TYR A 322 -6.31 -0.84 13.45
C TYR A 322 -7.06 0.09 12.50
N ASP A 323 -8.40 0.13 12.54
CA ASP A 323 -9.20 1.00 11.66
C ASP A 323 -8.94 2.49 11.91
N GLN A 324 -8.59 2.88 13.14
CA GLN A 324 -8.14 4.26 13.41
C GLN A 324 -6.80 4.60 12.76
N LEU A 325 -5.89 3.64 12.65
CA LEU A 325 -4.57 3.80 12.00
C LEU A 325 -4.64 3.65 10.47
N PHE A 326 -5.60 2.86 9.99
CA PHE A 326 -5.76 2.40 8.62
C PHE A 326 -7.26 2.36 8.25
N SER A 327 -7.82 3.54 8.02
CA SER A 327 -9.27 3.72 7.91
C SER A 327 -9.86 3.24 6.59
N GLY A 328 -11.10 2.78 6.64
CA GLY A 328 -11.91 2.49 5.44
C GLY A 328 -11.78 1.05 4.94
N ASP A 329 -11.45 0.13 5.83
CA ASP A 329 -11.27 -1.31 5.55
C ASP A 329 -10.27 -1.61 4.41
N PRO A 330 -9.06 -1.00 4.39
CA PRO A 330 -8.13 -1.13 3.29
C PRO A 330 -7.40 -2.48 3.28
N THR A 331 -7.01 -2.90 2.08
CA THR A 331 -6.23 -4.12 1.84
C THR A 331 -4.99 -3.86 0.97
N TRP A 332 -4.96 -2.72 0.28
CA TRP A 332 -3.95 -2.33 -0.69
C TRP A 332 -3.65 -3.45 -1.69
N VAL A 333 -4.68 -3.89 -2.40
CA VAL A 333 -4.53 -4.77 -3.57
C VAL A 333 -3.99 -3.93 -4.73
N THR A 334 -2.76 -3.46 -4.56
CA THR A 334 -2.15 -2.46 -5.45
C THR A 334 -1.71 -3.12 -6.74
N GLU A 335 -2.13 -2.52 -7.87
CA GLU A 335 -1.75 -2.90 -9.22
C GLU A 335 -1.00 -1.73 -9.88
N SER A 336 0.20 -2.00 -10.37
CA SER A 336 1.01 -1.05 -11.14
C SER A 336 0.74 -1.18 -12.63
N ILE A 337 0.27 -0.10 -13.26
CA ILE A 337 -0.23 -0.06 -14.64
C ILE A 337 0.68 0.78 -15.52
N GLY A 338 0.99 0.27 -16.72
CA GLY A 338 1.68 1.04 -17.75
C GLY A 338 3.16 1.22 -17.47
N GLY A 339 3.65 2.46 -17.55
CA GLY A 339 5.07 2.81 -17.47
C GLY A 339 5.83 2.60 -18.78
N MET A 340 7.14 2.80 -18.74
CA MET A 340 8.07 2.60 -19.87
C MET A 340 9.05 1.46 -19.57
N ALA A 341 9.57 0.85 -20.63
CA ALA A 341 10.63 -0.13 -20.57
C ALA A 341 11.97 0.52 -20.15
N GLY A 342 12.98 -0.31 -19.91
CA GLY A 342 14.31 0.13 -19.46
C GLY A 342 15.05 1.04 -20.46
N ASP A 343 14.65 1.03 -21.72
CA ASP A 343 15.17 1.97 -22.75
C ASP A 343 14.58 3.40 -22.62
N GLY A 344 13.54 3.57 -21.80
CA GLY A 344 12.83 4.83 -21.60
C GLY A 344 11.98 5.31 -22.80
N ALA A 345 12.03 4.60 -23.93
CA ALA A 345 11.36 4.98 -25.17
C ALA A 345 10.17 4.07 -25.51
N THR A 346 10.26 2.78 -25.15
CA THR A 346 9.21 1.81 -25.39
C THR A 346 8.20 1.86 -24.25
N THR A 347 6.93 2.14 -24.55
CA THR A 347 5.87 2.09 -23.54
C THR A 347 5.51 0.64 -23.19
N LEU A 348 5.22 0.41 -21.91
CA LEU A 348 4.64 -0.84 -21.39
C LEU A 348 3.12 -0.73 -21.20
N VAL A 349 2.52 0.38 -21.65
CA VAL A 349 1.06 0.50 -21.81
C VAL A 349 0.58 -0.52 -22.84
N SER A 350 -0.48 -1.22 -22.46
CA SER A 350 -1.11 -2.29 -23.24
C SER A 350 -2.61 -2.07 -23.33
N ARG A 351 -3.34 -2.86 -24.13
CA ARG A 351 -4.82 -2.77 -24.14
C ARG A 351 -5.39 -3.09 -22.76
N THR A 352 -4.80 -4.06 -22.05
CA THR A 352 -5.22 -4.41 -20.69
C THR A 352 -4.95 -3.31 -19.66
N SER A 353 -4.01 -2.39 -19.90
CA SER A 353 -3.87 -1.17 -19.09
C SER A 353 -5.16 -0.32 -19.10
N PHE A 354 -5.83 -0.22 -20.25
CA PHE A 354 -7.14 0.44 -20.34
C PHE A 354 -8.25 -0.44 -19.75
N ARG A 355 -8.25 -1.75 -19.98
CA ARG A 355 -9.27 -2.68 -19.44
C ARG A 355 -9.34 -2.68 -17.91
N TYR A 356 -8.19 -2.55 -17.23
CA TYR A 356 -8.14 -2.42 -15.77
C TYR A 356 -8.80 -1.13 -15.28
N LEU A 357 -8.50 0.00 -15.92
CA LEU A 357 -9.13 1.29 -15.61
C LEU A 357 -10.64 1.27 -15.96
N GLN A 358 -11.02 0.57 -17.04
CA GLN A 358 -12.41 0.41 -17.46
C GLN A 358 -13.28 -0.27 -16.40
N THR A 359 -12.70 -1.07 -15.50
CA THR A 359 -13.44 -1.68 -14.39
C THR A 359 -14.07 -0.64 -13.44
N LEU A 360 -13.54 0.60 -13.39
CA LEU A 360 -14.14 1.69 -12.62
C LEU A 360 -15.42 2.26 -13.26
N TYR A 361 -15.65 1.98 -14.55
CA TYR A 361 -16.94 2.26 -15.21
C TYR A 361 -17.85 1.04 -15.20
N ASN A 362 -17.33 -0.14 -15.55
CA ASN A 362 -18.10 -1.38 -15.67
C ASN A 362 -18.66 -1.88 -14.32
N LEU A 363 -17.88 -1.73 -13.24
CA LEU A 363 -18.24 -2.16 -11.88
C LEU A 363 -18.47 -0.96 -10.93
N GLY A 364 -18.42 0.25 -11.46
CA GLY A 364 -18.43 1.50 -10.70
C GLY A 364 -17.11 1.78 -9.94
N PRO A 365 -16.95 3.00 -9.42
CA PRO A 365 -15.77 3.40 -8.66
C PRO A 365 -15.56 2.48 -7.45
N ALA A 366 -14.30 2.17 -7.17
CA ALA A 366 -13.91 1.36 -6.03
C ALA A 366 -12.51 1.72 -5.53
N PRO A 367 -12.25 1.53 -4.23
CA PRO A 367 -10.95 1.78 -3.64
C PRO A 367 -9.93 0.69 -3.95
N GLU A 368 -10.42 -0.53 -4.17
CA GLU A 368 -9.63 -1.72 -4.47
C GLU A 368 -10.04 -2.28 -5.84
N PRO A 369 -9.13 -2.91 -6.60
CA PRO A 369 -7.68 -2.82 -6.42
C PRO A 369 -7.18 -1.37 -6.44
N ASN A 370 -6.12 -1.08 -5.69
CA ASN A 370 -5.52 0.25 -5.66
C ASN A 370 -4.73 0.49 -6.96
N LEU A 371 -5.43 0.96 -8.00
CA LEU A 371 -4.87 1.15 -9.34
C LEU A 371 -3.86 2.31 -9.36
N THR A 372 -2.63 1.99 -9.73
CA THR A 372 -1.48 2.90 -9.70
C THR A 372 -0.88 3.03 -11.08
N VAL A 373 -1.00 4.19 -11.70
CA VAL A 373 -0.42 4.47 -13.02
C VAL A 373 1.03 4.87 -12.85
N LEU A 374 1.95 4.10 -13.45
CA LEU A 374 3.35 4.47 -13.54
C LEU A 374 3.49 5.56 -14.62
N TRP A 375 3.50 6.81 -14.18
CA TRP A 375 3.44 7.98 -15.02
C TRP A 375 4.83 8.37 -15.53
N SER A 376 4.88 8.67 -16.82
CA SER A 376 6.03 9.26 -17.49
C SER A 376 5.55 10.32 -18.48
N PRO A 377 6.25 11.47 -18.62
CA PRO A 377 5.99 12.41 -19.69
C PRO A 377 6.07 11.80 -21.10
N ALA A 378 6.73 10.64 -21.25
CA ALA A 378 6.83 9.90 -22.52
C ALA A 378 5.68 8.90 -22.76
N LEU A 379 4.71 8.77 -21.83
CA LEU A 379 3.55 7.91 -22.05
C LEU A 379 2.75 8.34 -23.28
N PRO A 380 2.06 7.39 -23.97
CA PRO A 380 1.16 7.73 -25.07
C PRO A 380 0.10 8.74 -24.62
N GLU A 381 -0.04 9.82 -25.38
CA GLU A 381 -1.01 10.89 -25.10
C GLU A 381 -2.45 10.39 -24.91
N PRO A 382 -2.97 9.44 -25.72
CA PRO A 382 -4.32 8.91 -25.50
C PRO A 382 -4.48 8.20 -24.13
N PHE A 383 -3.44 7.51 -23.65
CA PHE A 383 -3.47 6.86 -22.35
C PHE A 383 -3.42 7.88 -21.21
N LYS A 384 -2.59 8.91 -21.33
CA LYS A 384 -2.55 10.03 -20.36
C LYS A 384 -3.92 10.69 -20.22
N ARG A 385 -4.57 11.00 -21.35
CA ARG A 385 -5.92 11.58 -21.39
C ARG A 385 -6.95 10.65 -20.76
N PHE A 386 -6.90 9.35 -21.07
CA PHE A 386 -7.83 8.40 -20.46
C PHE A 386 -7.63 8.28 -18.94
N CYS A 387 -6.40 8.24 -18.46
CA CYS A 387 -6.13 8.25 -17.02
C CYS A 387 -6.66 9.55 -16.37
N ALA A 388 -6.44 10.70 -17.00
CA ALA A 388 -6.98 11.97 -16.48
C ALA A 388 -8.51 11.93 -16.43
N GLN A 389 -9.18 11.45 -17.49
CA GLN A 389 -10.63 11.28 -17.53
C GLN A 389 -11.15 10.37 -16.41
N VAL A 390 -10.50 9.22 -16.20
CA VAL A 390 -10.85 8.31 -15.09
C VAL A 390 -10.72 9.01 -13.74
N SER A 391 -9.69 9.84 -13.52
CA SER A 391 -9.56 10.62 -12.28
C SER A 391 -10.66 11.68 -12.13
N LEU A 392 -11.04 12.37 -13.21
CA LEU A 392 -12.17 13.32 -13.21
C LEU A 392 -13.47 12.64 -12.82
N ASP A 393 -13.72 11.43 -13.36
CA ASP A 393 -14.99 10.73 -13.19
C ASP A 393 -15.10 9.98 -11.86
N THR A 394 -13.98 9.51 -11.31
CA THR A 394 -13.98 8.49 -10.25
C THR A 394 -13.18 8.85 -9.01
N SER A 395 -12.16 9.73 -9.12
CA SER A 395 -11.18 10.00 -8.06
C SER A 395 -10.57 8.73 -7.44
N ALA A 396 -10.45 7.63 -8.21
CA ALA A 396 -10.12 6.31 -7.69
C ALA A 396 -8.68 5.85 -7.96
N ILE A 397 -7.92 6.54 -8.82
CA ILE A 397 -6.56 6.14 -9.22
C ILE A 397 -5.47 7.06 -8.65
N GLN A 398 -4.25 6.55 -8.60
CA GLN A 398 -3.05 7.31 -8.23
C GLN A 398 -1.95 7.22 -9.27
N TYR A 399 -0.97 8.11 -9.18
CA TYR A 399 0.11 8.25 -10.13
C TYR A 399 1.47 8.22 -9.43
N GLU A 400 2.44 7.51 -10.01
CA GLU A 400 3.81 7.47 -9.49
C GLU A 400 4.84 7.67 -10.61
N ASN A 401 5.94 8.34 -10.29
CA ASN A 401 6.96 8.74 -11.24
C ASN A 401 7.83 7.57 -11.67
N ASP A 402 7.48 7.02 -12.82
CA ASP A 402 8.10 5.85 -13.44
C ASP A 402 9.59 6.09 -13.78
N ALA A 403 9.99 7.33 -14.08
CA ALA A 403 11.41 7.65 -14.32
C ALA A 403 12.25 7.49 -13.06
N LEU A 404 11.78 8.01 -11.92
CA LEU A 404 12.45 7.81 -10.63
C LEU A 404 12.45 6.34 -10.23
N LEU A 405 11.34 5.63 -10.43
CA LEU A 405 11.26 4.20 -10.12
C LEU A 405 12.32 3.41 -10.89
N ARG A 406 12.37 3.54 -12.21
CA ARG A 406 13.35 2.82 -13.05
C ARG A 406 14.79 3.12 -12.67
N GLU A 407 15.11 4.35 -12.25
CA GLU A 407 16.48 4.72 -11.83
C GLU A 407 16.96 3.90 -10.62
N TYR A 408 16.09 3.65 -9.64
CA TYR A 408 16.44 2.96 -8.39
C TYR A 408 16.09 1.46 -8.37
N SER A 409 15.35 0.99 -9.37
CA SER A 409 14.87 -0.39 -9.48
C SER A 409 15.07 -0.93 -10.90
N ASP A 410 13.99 -1.20 -11.64
CA ASP A 410 14.00 -1.61 -13.06
C ASP A 410 12.62 -1.34 -13.72
N ASP A 411 12.45 -1.83 -14.96
CA ASP A 411 11.20 -1.73 -15.72
C ASP A 411 10.17 -2.84 -15.41
N ASP A 412 10.46 -3.78 -14.50
CA ASP A 412 9.53 -4.78 -13.96
C ASP A 412 9.33 -4.59 -12.44
N THR A 413 9.14 -3.33 -12.08
CA THR A 413 8.89 -2.87 -10.70
C THR A 413 7.41 -2.68 -10.46
N ALA A 414 6.97 -3.01 -9.25
CA ALA A 414 5.62 -2.77 -8.75
C ALA A 414 5.62 -2.00 -7.44
N ILE A 415 4.47 -1.42 -7.12
CA ILE A 415 4.23 -0.66 -5.90
C ILE A 415 3.56 -1.55 -4.86
N ALA A 416 4.18 -1.67 -3.69
CA ALA A 416 3.56 -2.26 -2.51
C ALA A 416 2.92 -1.18 -1.63
N CYS A 417 1.76 -1.52 -1.06
CA CYS A 417 0.97 -0.61 -0.24
C CYS A 417 0.59 0.65 -1.04
N CYS A 418 1.20 1.78 -0.72
CA CYS A 418 0.85 3.07 -1.28
C CYS A 418 1.85 3.57 -2.33
N VAL A 419 3.14 3.56 -2.01
CA VAL A 419 4.19 4.36 -2.70
C VAL A 419 5.57 3.67 -2.69
N SER A 420 5.60 2.37 -2.36
CA SER A 420 6.84 1.69 -1.99
C SER A 420 7.23 0.67 -3.03
N ALA A 421 8.18 1.06 -3.86
CA ALA A 421 8.57 0.28 -5.02
C ALA A 421 9.45 -0.93 -4.69
N MET A 422 9.23 -2.02 -5.41
CA MET A 422 10.04 -3.23 -5.37
C MET A 422 10.11 -3.89 -6.74
N ARG A 423 11.27 -4.45 -7.08
CA ARG A 423 11.39 -5.35 -8.23
C ARG A 423 10.61 -6.63 -7.91
N VAL A 424 9.66 -6.98 -8.76
CA VAL A 424 8.69 -8.04 -8.49
C VAL A 424 9.42 -9.39 -8.35
N GLY A 425 9.18 -10.10 -7.25
CA GLY A 425 9.81 -11.40 -6.97
C GLY A 425 11.30 -11.32 -6.65
N LYS A 426 11.89 -10.13 -6.42
CA LYS A 426 13.33 -9.97 -6.11
C LYS A 426 13.60 -9.16 -4.86
N ASP A 427 12.70 -8.22 -4.56
CA ASP A 427 12.80 -7.28 -3.45
C ASP A 427 11.58 -7.39 -2.53
N MET A 428 11.75 -7.09 -1.25
CA MET A 428 10.65 -6.88 -0.30
C MET A 428 11.00 -5.76 0.69
N GLN A 429 10.01 -5.24 1.43
CA GLN A 429 10.28 -4.35 2.57
C GLN A 429 9.85 -4.93 3.91
N PHE A 430 10.71 -4.73 4.89
CA PHE A 430 10.36 -4.75 6.30
C PHE A 430 9.62 -3.47 6.64
N PHE A 431 8.29 -3.57 6.71
CA PHE A 431 7.40 -2.46 6.96
C PHE A 431 7.63 -1.83 8.34
N GLY A 432 7.96 -0.54 8.40
CA GLY A 432 8.22 0.14 9.66
C GLY A 432 7.06 0.94 10.23
N ALA A 433 5.94 1.09 9.52
CA ALA A 433 4.98 2.14 9.83
C ALA A 433 5.66 3.53 9.76
N ARG A 434 5.54 4.36 10.79
CA ARG A 434 6.05 5.75 10.80
C ARG A 434 6.26 6.29 12.21
N VAL A 435 7.14 7.29 12.35
CA VAL A 435 7.35 8.05 13.59
C VAL A 435 6.82 9.48 13.53
N ASN A 436 6.56 10.08 14.68
CA ASN A 436 6.01 11.42 14.83
C ASN A 436 7.12 12.47 15.01
N VAL A 437 7.55 13.12 13.93
CA VAL A 437 8.63 14.12 14.01
C VAL A 437 8.15 15.46 14.58
N ALA A 438 6.86 15.77 14.48
CA ALA A 438 6.28 16.96 15.12
C ALA A 438 6.34 16.86 16.65
N LYS A 439 6.00 15.70 17.23
CA LYS A 439 6.17 15.47 18.68
C LYS A 439 7.64 15.44 19.08
N ALA A 440 8.53 14.90 18.25
CA ALA A 440 9.97 14.94 18.52
C ALA A 440 10.50 16.39 18.63
N LEU A 441 9.96 17.34 17.85
CA LEU A 441 10.27 18.76 18.00
C LEU A 441 9.78 19.31 19.36
N LEU A 442 8.59 18.92 19.82
CA LEU A 442 8.09 19.32 21.15
C LEU A 442 8.95 18.73 22.28
N TYR A 443 9.42 17.49 22.12
CA TYR A 443 10.32 16.86 23.09
C TYR A 443 11.66 17.58 23.13
N ALA A 444 12.17 18.03 21.99
CA ALA A 444 13.38 18.84 21.93
C ALA A 444 13.24 20.16 22.71
N ILE A 445 12.08 20.81 22.64
CA ILE A 445 11.77 22.03 23.39
C ILE A 445 11.64 21.72 24.89
N ASN A 446 10.98 20.62 25.25
CA ASN A 446 10.65 20.23 26.62
C ASN A 446 11.70 19.33 27.32
N GLY A 447 12.92 19.19 26.77
CA GLY A 447 13.99 18.40 27.41
C GLY A 447 13.70 16.90 27.48
N GLY A 448 12.97 16.38 26.50
CA GLY A 448 12.56 14.98 26.37
C GLY A 448 11.29 14.59 27.15
N ARG A 449 10.63 15.57 27.77
CA ARG A 449 9.33 15.38 28.43
C ARG A 449 8.19 15.50 27.43
N ASP A 450 7.21 14.64 27.60
CA ASP A 450 5.96 14.67 26.83
C ASP A 450 5.12 15.89 27.20
N GLU A 451 4.72 16.67 26.20
CA GLU A 451 4.01 17.94 26.37
C GLU A 451 2.59 17.78 26.91
N MET A 452 1.99 16.59 26.78
CA MET A 452 0.62 16.34 27.21
C MET A 452 0.55 15.74 28.62
N THR A 453 1.52 14.90 28.97
CA THR A 453 1.52 14.15 30.23
C THR A 453 2.60 14.60 31.22
N GLY A 454 3.59 15.35 30.75
CA GLY A 454 4.77 15.75 31.52
C GLY A 454 5.78 14.63 31.80
N ALA A 455 5.51 13.40 31.32
CA ALA A 455 6.35 12.22 31.55
C ALA A 455 7.68 12.32 30.80
N GLN A 456 8.77 11.85 31.41
CA GLN A 456 10.06 11.75 30.72
C GLN A 456 10.04 10.53 29.78
N VAL A 457 10.05 10.76 28.46
CA VAL A 457 9.96 9.69 27.45
C VAL A 457 11.26 9.57 26.66
N ALA A 458 11.76 10.69 26.13
CA ALA A 458 13.10 10.76 25.54
C ALA A 458 14.16 11.02 26.63
N PRO A 459 15.47 10.86 26.34
CA PRO A 459 16.53 11.11 27.29
C PRO A 459 16.43 12.53 27.85
N ALA A 460 16.64 12.65 29.16
CA ALA A 460 16.61 13.95 29.83
C ALA A 460 17.68 14.87 29.21
N ALA A 461 17.23 16.05 28.78
CA ALA A 461 18.07 17.11 28.25
C ALA A 461 17.63 18.45 28.85
N GLN A 462 18.47 19.47 28.71
CA GLN A 462 18.09 20.82 29.12
C GLN A 462 16.93 21.32 28.23
N PRO A 463 15.76 21.68 28.79
CA PRO A 463 14.68 22.26 28.01
C PRO A 463 15.08 23.65 27.50
N VAL A 464 14.45 24.09 26.40
CA VAL A 464 14.71 25.41 25.83
C VAL A 464 14.21 26.50 26.79
N THR A 465 15.14 27.36 27.21
CA THR A 465 14.89 28.48 28.14
C THR A 465 14.65 29.78 27.40
N GLY A 466 13.98 30.74 28.04
CA GLY A 466 13.73 32.08 27.51
C GLY A 466 12.28 32.34 27.09
N ASP A 467 11.98 33.62 26.85
CA ASP A 467 10.63 34.11 26.53
C ASP A 467 10.31 34.08 25.04
N VAL A 468 11.32 33.85 24.19
CA VAL A 468 11.22 33.72 22.74
C VAL A 468 12.06 32.51 22.33
N LEU A 469 11.51 31.64 21.47
CA LEU A 469 12.26 30.52 20.92
C LEU A 469 13.33 31.01 19.94
N ASP A 470 14.56 30.55 20.15
CA ASP A 470 15.69 30.78 19.25
C ASP A 470 15.81 29.62 18.25
N TYR A 471 15.91 29.93 16.96
CA TYR A 471 15.90 28.94 15.89
C TYR A 471 17.08 27.95 15.99
N ASP A 472 18.30 28.45 16.16
CA ASP A 472 19.50 27.60 16.17
C ASP A 472 19.52 26.69 17.41
N THR A 473 19.08 27.21 18.57
CA THR A 473 18.96 26.44 19.81
C THR A 473 17.92 25.33 19.70
N VAL A 474 16.75 25.63 19.12
CA VAL A 474 15.68 24.63 18.90
C VAL A 474 16.13 23.60 17.87
N LEU A 475 16.71 24.02 16.75
CA LEU A 475 17.17 23.13 15.69
C LEU A 475 18.25 22.15 16.20
N ALA A 476 19.24 22.63 16.96
CA ALA A 476 20.26 21.78 17.56
C ALA A 476 19.70 20.78 18.57
N SER A 477 18.66 21.17 19.32
CA SER A 477 17.99 20.27 20.27
C SER A 477 17.11 19.24 19.56
N PHE A 478 16.48 19.65 18.45
CA PHE A 478 15.69 18.78 17.61
C PHE A 478 16.56 17.73 16.92
N ASP A 479 17.70 18.13 16.34
CA ASP A 479 18.66 17.22 15.72
C ASP A 479 19.11 16.10 16.66
N ARG A 480 19.48 16.43 17.91
CA ARG A 480 19.81 15.42 18.94
C ARG A 480 18.63 14.51 19.30
N THR A 481 17.41 15.06 19.31
CA THR A 481 16.20 14.28 19.60
C THR A 481 15.90 13.31 18.46
N LEU A 482 16.17 13.69 17.21
CA LEU A 482 16.05 12.82 16.05
C LEU A 482 17.04 11.63 16.10
N ASP A 483 18.23 11.80 16.68
CA ASP A 483 19.18 10.67 16.87
C ASP A 483 18.56 9.58 17.76
N TRP A 484 17.99 10.00 18.89
CA TRP A 484 17.30 9.10 19.80
C TRP A 484 16.07 8.45 19.14
N LEU A 485 15.30 9.22 18.38
CA LEU A 485 14.11 8.74 17.68
C LEU A 485 14.48 7.66 16.67
N ALA A 486 15.48 7.91 15.82
CA ALA A 486 15.97 6.98 14.81
C ALA A 486 16.44 5.66 15.44
N ARG A 487 17.26 5.74 16.50
CA ARG A 487 17.74 4.56 17.22
C ARG A 487 16.59 3.74 17.82
N THR A 488 15.70 4.39 18.57
CA THR A 488 14.57 3.71 19.22
C THR A 488 13.65 3.05 18.20
N TYR A 489 13.47 3.71 17.05
CA TYR A 489 12.66 3.20 15.95
C TYR A 489 13.29 1.97 15.31
N VAL A 490 14.56 2.03 14.90
CA VAL A 490 15.26 0.88 14.28
C VAL A 490 15.35 -0.29 15.25
N ASP A 491 15.61 -0.06 16.55
CA ASP A 491 15.60 -1.12 17.57
C ASP A 491 14.23 -1.82 17.65
N ALA A 492 13.13 -1.07 17.63
CA ALA A 492 11.78 -1.64 17.62
C ALA A 492 11.51 -2.46 16.37
N LEU A 493 11.93 -1.98 15.18
CA LEU A 493 11.74 -2.68 13.92
C LEU A 493 12.60 -3.95 13.83
N ASN A 494 13.84 -3.92 14.32
CA ASN A 494 14.70 -5.10 14.39
C ASN A 494 14.03 -6.23 15.20
N ILE A 495 13.43 -5.89 16.35
CA ILE A 495 12.66 -6.84 17.17
C ILE A 495 11.45 -7.35 16.39
N ILE A 496 10.65 -6.46 15.80
CA ILE A 496 9.45 -6.82 15.05
C ILE A 496 9.77 -7.80 13.93
N HIS A 497 10.74 -7.48 13.07
CA HIS A 497 11.00 -8.29 11.88
C HIS A 497 11.71 -9.61 12.21
N TYR A 498 12.52 -9.64 13.27
CA TYR A 498 13.03 -10.90 13.81
C TYR A 498 11.88 -11.83 14.26
N MET A 499 10.92 -11.29 15.01
CA MET A 499 9.78 -12.09 15.51
C MET A 499 8.81 -12.47 14.38
N HIS A 500 8.63 -11.61 13.38
CA HIS A 500 7.76 -11.92 12.25
C HIS A 500 8.32 -13.04 11.38
N ASP A 501 9.63 -13.01 11.07
CA ASP A 501 10.30 -14.12 10.36
C ASP A 501 10.17 -15.43 11.17
N LYS A 502 10.21 -15.36 12.50
CA LYS A 502 10.15 -16.56 13.36
C LYS A 502 8.75 -17.14 13.53
N TYR A 503 7.72 -16.29 13.64
CA TYR A 503 6.38 -16.71 14.06
C TYR A 503 5.29 -16.50 13.00
N ALA A 504 5.58 -15.80 11.90
CA ALA A 504 4.61 -15.49 10.86
C ALA A 504 5.29 -15.31 9.48
N TYR A 505 6.24 -16.18 9.13
CA TYR A 505 6.91 -16.14 7.83
C TYR A 505 5.93 -16.35 6.67
N GLU A 506 5.99 -15.49 5.66
CA GLU A 506 5.08 -15.42 4.52
C GLU A 506 5.44 -16.44 3.43
N ARG A 507 5.30 -17.73 3.78
CA ARG A 507 5.85 -18.86 3.03
C ARG A 507 5.54 -18.81 1.54
N LEU A 508 4.27 -18.58 1.16
CA LEU A 508 3.91 -18.58 -0.25
C LEU A 508 4.44 -17.36 -1.00
N GLU A 509 4.28 -16.17 -0.44
CA GLU A 509 4.76 -14.94 -1.10
C GLU A 509 6.27 -15.05 -1.36
N MET A 510 7.02 -15.55 -0.37
CA MET A 510 8.46 -15.79 -0.50
C MET A 510 8.81 -16.94 -1.46
N ALA A 511 7.93 -17.95 -1.60
CA ALA A 511 8.10 -19.02 -2.58
C ALA A 511 8.03 -18.51 -4.03
N LEU A 512 7.37 -17.36 -4.23
CA LEU A 512 7.25 -16.68 -5.51
C LEU A 512 8.29 -15.56 -5.70
N HIS A 513 9.40 -15.62 -4.94
CA HIS A 513 10.58 -14.77 -5.13
C HIS A 513 11.81 -15.58 -5.55
N ASP A 514 12.84 -14.90 -6.04
CA ASP A 514 14.20 -15.42 -6.20
C ASP A 514 14.86 -15.61 -4.82
N TYR A 515 15.88 -16.45 -4.74
CA TYR A 515 16.73 -16.59 -3.56
C TYR A 515 18.18 -16.13 -3.87
N PRO A 516 18.81 -15.30 -3.01
CA PRO A 516 18.23 -14.61 -1.86
C PRO A 516 17.39 -13.37 -2.26
N VAL A 517 16.41 -13.03 -1.42
CA VAL A 517 15.60 -11.79 -1.57
C VAL A 517 16.33 -10.59 -0.97
N ARG A 518 16.35 -9.47 -1.69
CA ARG A 518 16.85 -8.19 -1.17
C ARG A 518 15.80 -7.52 -0.30
N ARG A 519 16.22 -7.03 0.88
CA ARG A 519 15.31 -6.47 1.90
C ARG A 519 15.61 -5.01 2.15
N PHE A 520 14.57 -4.21 2.31
CA PHE A 520 14.66 -2.83 2.75
C PHE A 520 14.01 -2.64 4.12
N LEU A 521 14.62 -1.88 5.02
CA LEU A 521 14.01 -1.48 6.29
C LEU A 521 13.30 -0.13 6.10
N ALA A 522 11.98 -0.18 5.91
CA ALA A 522 11.17 0.95 5.51
C ALA A 522 10.75 1.82 6.71
N CYS A 523 11.42 2.95 6.92
CA CYS A 523 11.21 3.83 8.06
C CYS A 523 10.35 5.05 7.69
N GLY A 524 9.04 5.03 7.98
CA GLY A 524 8.18 6.19 7.68
C GLY A 524 8.34 7.38 8.64
N LEU A 525 7.98 8.57 8.18
CA LEU A 525 7.88 9.80 8.95
C LEU A 525 6.50 10.46 8.79
N ALA A 526 5.99 11.03 9.89
CA ALA A 526 4.71 11.73 9.97
C ALA A 526 4.85 13.11 10.60
N GLY A 527 4.05 14.07 10.13
CA GLY A 527 4.08 15.46 10.63
C GLY A 527 5.20 16.30 10.04
N LEU A 528 5.63 16.00 8.79
CA LEU A 528 6.67 16.75 8.08
C LEU A 528 6.35 18.24 8.02
N SER A 529 5.17 18.59 7.48
CA SER A 529 4.75 19.98 7.31
C SER A 529 4.58 20.70 8.65
N VAL A 530 4.06 20.03 9.68
CA VAL A 530 3.97 20.59 11.04
C VAL A 530 5.35 20.95 11.59
N ALA A 531 6.33 20.05 11.47
CA ALA A 531 7.69 20.31 11.94
C ALA A 531 8.39 21.40 11.10
N ALA A 532 8.25 21.36 9.78
CA ALA A 532 8.83 22.35 8.88
C ALA A 532 8.26 23.76 9.11
N ASP A 533 6.93 23.88 9.21
CA ASP A 533 6.25 25.14 9.48
C ASP A 533 6.53 25.65 10.90
N SER A 534 6.71 24.75 11.88
CA SER A 534 7.07 25.14 13.24
C SER A 534 8.45 25.76 13.29
N LEU A 535 9.42 25.16 12.61
CA LEU A 535 10.77 25.71 12.45
C LEU A 535 10.76 27.01 11.63
N SER A 536 9.91 27.11 10.61
CA SER A 536 9.71 28.33 9.83
C SER A 536 9.14 29.47 10.70
N ALA A 537 8.12 29.20 11.51
CA ALA A 537 7.54 30.15 12.45
C ALA A 537 8.58 30.67 13.45
N ILE A 538 9.39 29.77 14.02
CA ILE A 538 10.47 30.16 14.95
C ILE A 538 11.53 31.02 14.24
N ARG A 539 11.80 30.78 12.95
CA ARG A 539 12.84 31.51 12.21
C ARG A 539 12.40 32.87 11.71
N TYR A 540 11.15 33.01 11.28
CA TYR A 540 10.67 34.16 10.51
C TYR A 540 9.58 34.98 11.23
N ALA A 541 9.05 34.47 12.35
CA ALA A 541 8.17 35.19 13.26
C ALA A 541 8.76 35.18 14.68
N THR A 542 8.04 35.79 15.63
CA THR A 542 8.40 35.72 17.06
C THR A 542 7.50 34.72 17.74
N VAL A 543 8.04 33.55 18.11
CA VAL A 543 7.30 32.50 18.81
C VAL A 543 7.65 32.52 20.30
N ARG A 544 6.65 32.74 21.15
CA ARG A 544 6.79 32.74 22.61
C ARG A 544 6.16 31.47 23.19
N PRO A 545 6.92 30.65 23.94
CA PRO A 545 6.38 29.46 24.59
C PRO A 545 5.55 29.84 25.83
N VAL A 546 4.38 29.22 25.97
CA VAL A 546 3.51 29.30 27.15
C VAL A 546 3.79 28.07 28.01
N ARG A 547 4.16 28.30 29.26
CA ARG A 547 4.55 27.26 30.22
C ARG A 547 3.47 27.05 31.28
N ASP A 548 3.30 25.80 31.71
CA ASP A 548 2.51 25.46 32.88
C ASP A 548 3.31 25.70 34.19
N ASP A 549 2.68 25.42 35.33
CA ASP A 549 3.29 25.58 36.65
C ASP A 549 4.52 24.67 36.88
N THR A 550 4.71 23.64 36.06
CA THR A 550 5.87 22.74 36.09
C THR A 550 7.01 23.21 35.17
N GLY A 551 6.82 24.33 34.48
CA GLY A 551 7.75 24.85 33.48
C GLY A 551 7.70 24.13 32.13
N LEU A 552 6.73 23.22 31.93
CA LEU A 552 6.54 22.48 30.69
C LEU A 552 5.89 23.42 29.66
N VAL A 553 6.42 23.48 28.45
CA VAL A 553 5.82 24.24 27.35
C VAL A 553 4.62 23.48 26.81
N VAL A 554 3.43 24.09 26.91
CA VAL A 554 2.14 23.48 26.56
C VAL A 554 1.38 24.26 25.47
N ASP A 555 1.75 25.51 25.21
CA ASP A 555 1.17 26.33 24.14
C ASP A 555 2.21 27.33 23.58
N TYR A 556 1.86 28.03 22.49
CA TYR A 556 2.72 29.02 21.85
C TYR A 556 1.89 30.23 21.38
N THR A 557 2.45 31.43 21.53
CA THR A 557 1.91 32.64 20.88
C THR A 557 2.85 33.09 19.76
N ILE A 558 2.29 33.40 18.59
CA ILE A 558 3.05 33.80 17.40
C ILE A 558 2.76 35.27 17.09
N GLU A 559 3.80 36.09 17.08
CA GLU A 559 3.75 37.49 16.64
C GLU A 559 4.44 37.62 15.28
N GLY A 560 3.72 38.09 14.26
CA GLY A 560 4.20 38.20 12.87
C GLY A 560 3.68 37.09 11.95
N THR A 561 4.15 37.07 10.72
CA THR A 561 3.83 36.03 9.72
C THR A 561 5.08 35.25 9.35
N TYR A 562 4.89 34.01 8.90
CA TYR A 562 5.97 33.12 8.47
C TYR A 562 5.58 32.40 7.15
N PRO A 563 6.55 31.99 6.32
CA PRO A 563 6.26 31.20 5.13
C PRO A 563 5.89 29.77 5.51
N ALA A 564 4.78 29.25 4.99
CA ALA A 564 4.38 27.86 5.17
C ALA A 564 4.80 27.00 3.97
N TYR A 565 5.19 25.76 4.23
CA TYR A 565 5.51 24.73 3.24
C TYR A 565 4.34 24.52 2.28
N GLY A 566 4.62 24.32 0.98
CA GLY A 566 3.57 24.07 -0.03
C GLY A 566 3.17 25.26 -0.90
N ASN A 567 3.93 26.35 -0.86
CA ASN A 567 3.59 27.60 -1.58
C ASN A 567 4.65 28.04 -2.60
N GLY A 568 5.62 27.18 -2.91
CA GLY A 568 6.77 27.50 -3.75
C GLY A 568 7.80 28.42 -3.08
N ASP A 569 7.82 28.50 -1.74
CA ASP A 569 8.74 29.35 -0.98
C ASP A 569 9.90 28.54 -0.39
N ASP A 570 11.10 28.75 -0.92
CA ASP A 570 12.32 28.03 -0.52
C ASP A 570 12.66 28.17 0.97
N ARG A 571 12.19 29.23 1.64
CA ARG A 571 12.45 29.44 3.07
C ARG A 571 11.80 28.36 3.94
N ALA A 572 10.63 27.87 3.56
CA ALA A 572 9.94 26.78 4.24
C ALA A 572 10.27 25.43 3.60
N ASP A 573 10.31 25.36 2.28
CA ASP A 573 10.57 24.12 1.55
C ASP A 573 11.95 23.54 1.87
N SER A 574 12.98 24.37 2.03
CA SER A 574 14.33 23.91 2.41
C SER A 574 14.40 23.28 3.80
N ILE A 575 13.52 23.68 4.73
CA ILE A 575 13.43 23.06 6.06
C ILE A 575 12.83 21.66 5.94
N ALA A 576 11.80 21.48 5.12
CA ALA A 576 11.21 20.17 4.86
C ALA A 576 12.23 19.22 4.18
N VAL A 577 12.98 19.73 3.20
CA VAL A 577 14.08 18.98 2.55
C VAL A 577 15.14 18.56 3.58
N TRP A 578 15.63 19.51 4.39
CA TRP A 578 16.62 19.24 5.44
C TRP A 578 16.16 18.13 6.40
N LEU A 579 14.90 18.16 6.84
CA LEU A 579 14.37 17.18 7.77
C LEU A 579 14.32 15.77 7.15
N VAL A 580 13.91 15.65 5.88
CA VAL A 580 13.89 14.38 5.16
C VAL A 580 15.30 13.79 5.02
N GLU A 581 16.29 14.60 4.63
CA GLU A 581 17.68 14.15 4.47
C GLU A 581 18.29 13.76 5.81
N THR A 582 18.16 14.64 6.80
CA THR A 582 18.76 14.49 8.13
C THR A 582 18.21 13.26 8.85
N PHE A 583 16.89 13.02 8.79
CA PHE A 583 16.33 11.86 9.45
C PHE A 583 16.77 10.54 8.79
N MET A 584 16.87 10.50 7.46
CA MET A 584 17.37 9.33 6.74
C MET A 584 18.84 9.02 7.08
N GLU A 585 19.69 10.03 7.20
CA GLU A 585 21.09 9.86 7.65
C GLU A 585 21.16 9.23 9.05
N LYS A 586 20.34 9.74 9.98
CA LYS A 586 20.26 9.21 11.35
C LYS A 586 19.73 7.78 11.39
N VAL A 587 18.73 7.45 10.56
CA VAL A 587 18.24 6.07 10.42
C VAL A 587 19.36 5.14 9.93
N ARG A 588 20.10 5.54 8.89
CA ARG A 588 21.22 4.75 8.30
C ARG A 588 22.37 4.48 9.28
N ALA A 589 22.51 5.29 10.34
CA ALA A 589 23.55 5.11 11.34
C ALA A 589 23.31 3.92 12.28
N ASN A 590 22.12 3.30 12.26
CA ASN A 590 21.75 2.19 13.12
C ASN A 590 21.87 0.84 12.37
N PRO A 591 22.31 -0.26 13.02
CA PRO A 591 22.29 -1.58 12.41
C PRO A 591 20.87 -2.11 12.16
N SER A 592 20.66 -2.85 11.08
CA SER A 592 19.37 -3.45 10.73
C SER A 592 19.41 -4.98 10.78
N TYR A 593 18.27 -5.58 11.14
CA TYR A 593 18.06 -7.03 11.08
C TYR A 593 18.18 -7.55 9.64
N ARG A 594 18.92 -8.65 9.46
CA ARG A 594 19.28 -9.26 8.16
C ARG A 594 19.90 -8.26 7.17
N ASP A 595 20.67 -7.31 7.67
CA ASP A 595 21.36 -6.29 6.86
C ASP A 595 20.42 -5.55 5.89
N ALA A 596 19.14 -5.40 6.27
CA ALA A 596 18.15 -4.75 5.44
C ALA A 596 18.56 -3.31 5.14
N ILE A 597 18.46 -2.91 3.87
CA ILE A 597 18.89 -1.60 3.40
C ILE A 597 17.90 -0.55 3.92
N HIS A 598 18.38 0.42 4.70
CA HIS A 598 17.53 1.48 5.23
C HIS A 598 16.91 2.33 4.13
N THR A 599 15.59 2.48 4.17
CA THR A 599 14.82 3.40 3.34
C THR A 599 13.89 4.22 4.24
N GLN A 600 13.38 5.33 3.71
CA GLN A 600 12.46 6.20 4.41
C GLN A 600 11.27 6.52 3.53
N SER A 601 10.11 6.73 4.12
CA SER A 601 8.92 7.24 3.43
C SER A 601 8.36 8.47 4.13
N VAL A 602 7.83 9.39 3.35
CA VAL A 602 7.01 10.51 3.84
C VAL A 602 5.55 10.11 3.63
N LEU A 603 5.06 9.26 4.53
CA LEU A 603 3.76 8.57 4.42
C LEU A 603 3.13 8.42 5.80
N THR A 604 1.84 8.73 5.94
CA THR A 604 1.13 8.64 7.21
C THR A 604 0.04 7.57 7.23
N ILE A 605 -0.67 7.34 6.14
CA ILE A 605 -2.01 6.74 6.18
C ILE A 605 -2.89 7.60 7.11
N THR A 606 -3.71 7.00 7.98
CA THR A 606 -4.55 7.68 8.97
C THR A 606 -3.77 7.99 10.26
N SER A 607 -2.48 7.66 10.33
CA SER A 607 -1.64 8.08 11.46
C SER A 607 -1.51 9.60 11.56
N ASN A 608 -1.87 10.37 10.53
CA ASN A 608 -1.98 11.82 10.62
C ASN A 608 -3.03 12.26 11.67
N VAL A 609 -4.14 11.53 11.77
CA VAL A 609 -5.18 11.75 12.79
C VAL A 609 -4.72 11.21 14.14
N VAL A 610 -4.22 9.97 14.20
CA VAL A 610 -3.81 9.34 15.47
C VAL A 610 -2.66 10.11 16.13
N TYR A 611 -1.63 10.51 15.37
CA TYR A 611 -0.55 11.33 15.91
C TYR A 611 -1.02 12.74 16.25
N GLY A 612 -1.88 13.35 15.44
CA GLY A 612 -2.49 14.65 15.76
C GLY A 612 -3.17 14.67 17.14
N LYS A 613 -3.94 13.61 17.46
CA LYS A 613 -4.57 13.39 18.78
C LYS A 613 -3.59 13.26 19.93
N HIS A 614 -2.43 12.67 19.68
CA HIS A 614 -1.40 12.47 20.68
C HIS A 614 -0.39 13.62 20.71
N THR A 615 -0.55 14.69 19.93
CA THR A 615 0.36 15.83 19.91
C THR A 615 -0.35 17.11 20.38
N GLY A 616 0.27 17.79 21.33
CA GLY A 616 -0.14 19.10 21.87
C GLY A 616 0.00 20.26 20.88
N ASN A 617 -0.17 21.49 21.33
CA ASN A 617 -0.02 22.67 20.47
C ASN A 617 1.41 22.72 19.89
N THR A 618 1.57 23.14 18.65
CA THR A 618 2.89 23.23 17.98
C THR A 618 3.26 24.67 17.60
N PRO A 619 4.56 25.00 17.47
CA PRO A 619 5.03 26.36 17.17
C PRO A 619 4.50 26.98 15.87
N ASP A 620 4.00 26.16 14.94
CA ASP A 620 3.32 26.60 13.71
C ASP A 620 1.89 27.12 13.93
N GLY A 621 1.35 26.99 15.15
CA GLY A 621 0.00 27.40 15.52
C GLY A 621 -1.06 26.33 15.36
N ARG A 622 -0.71 25.10 14.92
CA ARG A 622 -1.65 23.96 14.93
C ARG A 622 -2.03 23.63 16.37
N ARG A 623 -3.33 23.40 16.61
CA ARG A 623 -3.86 23.19 17.96
C ARG A 623 -3.73 21.73 18.40
N ALA A 624 -3.62 21.53 19.72
CA ALA A 624 -3.59 20.19 20.32
C ALA A 624 -4.76 19.33 19.83
N GLY A 625 -4.46 18.09 19.42
CA GLY A 625 -5.47 17.14 18.96
C GLY A 625 -5.87 17.26 17.48
N GLU A 626 -5.55 18.36 16.79
CA GLU A 626 -5.87 18.56 15.38
C GLU A 626 -5.12 17.55 14.48
N PRO A 627 -5.71 16.99 13.41
CA PRO A 627 -4.96 16.11 12.53
C PRO A 627 -3.72 16.78 11.92
N PHE A 628 -2.66 16.00 11.69
CA PHE A 628 -1.61 16.40 10.75
C PHE A 628 -2.12 16.31 9.31
N ALA A 629 -1.37 16.88 8.38
CA ALA A 629 -1.58 16.61 6.96
C ALA A 629 -1.23 15.15 6.59
N PRO A 630 -1.90 14.56 5.59
CA PRO A 630 -1.59 13.20 5.15
C PRO A 630 -0.26 13.15 4.39
N GLY A 631 0.60 12.17 4.69
CA GLY A 631 1.87 11.97 3.98
C GLY A 631 2.78 13.20 3.99
N ALA A 632 3.17 13.63 2.79
CA ALA A 632 4.03 14.77 2.51
C ALA A 632 3.25 16.07 2.25
N ASN A 633 1.94 16.08 2.48
CA ASN A 633 1.12 17.25 2.21
C ASN A 633 1.53 18.48 3.05
N PRO A 634 1.38 19.68 2.49
CA PRO A 634 1.23 20.91 3.26
C PRO A 634 0.13 20.78 4.32
N MET A 635 0.25 21.52 5.42
CA MET A 635 -0.81 21.57 6.43
C MET A 635 -2.12 22.10 5.82
N ASN A 636 -3.24 21.52 6.22
CA ASN A 636 -4.56 21.82 5.68
C ASN A 636 -4.82 23.34 5.68
N GLY A 637 -5.13 23.89 4.51
CA GLY A 637 -5.40 25.32 4.32
C GLY A 637 -4.18 26.23 4.26
N ARG A 638 -2.95 25.70 4.33
CA ARG A 638 -1.71 26.50 4.24
C ARG A 638 -1.15 26.62 2.84
N ASP A 639 -1.46 25.69 1.94
CA ASP A 639 -1.10 25.74 0.53
C ASP A 639 -2.11 26.56 -0.28
N VAL A 640 -1.85 27.86 -0.39
CA VAL A 640 -2.78 28.88 -0.91
C VAL A 640 -2.42 29.40 -2.31
N HIS A 641 -1.32 28.93 -2.90
CA HIS A 641 -0.86 29.33 -4.25
C HIS A 641 -1.29 28.36 -5.37
N GLY A 642 -2.27 27.48 -5.09
CA GLY A 642 -2.84 26.54 -6.07
C GLY A 642 -2.14 25.18 -6.13
N MET A 643 -2.79 24.22 -6.79
CA MET A 643 -2.38 22.81 -6.83
C MET A 643 -0.98 22.62 -7.42
N ALA A 644 -0.65 23.34 -8.49
CA ALA A 644 0.65 23.23 -9.15
C ALA A 644 1.80 23.71 -8.24
N ALA A 645 1.62 24.84 -7.55
CA ALA A 645 2.64 25.35 -6.62
C ALA A 645 2.84 24.40 -5.43
N SER A 646 1.75 23.88 -4.87
CA SER A 646 1.76 22.86 -3.81
C SER A 646 2.51 21.60 -4.25
N ALA A 647 2.19 21.08 -5.43
CA ALA A 647 2.86 19.92 -6.01
C ALA A 647 4.35 20.18 -6.26
N LEU A 648 4.73 21.36 -6.77
CA LEU A 648 6.13 21.71 -7.01
C LEU A 648 6.95 21.89 -5.72
N SER A 649 6.35 22.39 -4.63
CA SER A 649 7.00 22.37 -3.30
C SER A 649 7.27 20.95 -2.82
N VAL A 650 6.34 20.03 -3.05
CA VAL A 650 6.50 18.61 -2.69
C VAL A 650 7.53 17.92 -3.58
N ALA A 651 7.63 18.28 -4.86
CA ALA A 651 8.62 17.77 -5.78
C ALA A 651 10.07 18.07 -5.37
N LYS A 652 10.30 19.09 -4.52
CA LYS A 652 11.63 19.38 -3.95
C LYS A 652 12.09 18.33 -2.93
N LEU A 653 11.19 17.54 -2.36
CA LEU A 653 11.56 16.53 -1.37
C LEU A 653 12.43 15.44 -2.02
N PRO A 654 13.61 15.12 -1.46
CA PRO A 654 14.58 14.28 -2.14
C PRO A 654 14.21 12.80 -2.08
N PHE A 655 13.71 12.25 -3.19
CA PHE A 655 13.38 10.83 -3.30
C PHE A 655 14.57 9.91 -2.97
N ALA A 656 15.80 10.32 -3.25
CA ALA A 656 17.02 9.58 -2.88
C ALA A 656 17.14 9.32 -1.37
N SER A 657 16.56 10.19 -0.53
CA SER A 657 16.47 10.07 0.93
C SER A 657 15.10 9.59 1.40
N ALA A 658 14.18 9.28 0.49
CA ALA A 658 12.83 8.80 0.80
C ALA A 658 12.38 7.71 -0.18
N ARG A 659 13.26 6.72 -0.44
CA ARG A 659 13.05 5.66 -1.45
C ARG A 659 11.91 4.68 -1.13
N ASP A 660 11.34 4.72 0.08
CA ASP A 660 10.11 3.99 0.39
C ASP A 660 8.85 4.77 -0.03
N GLY A 661 9.00 6.01 -0.51
CA GLY A 661 7.96 6.80 -1.19
C GLY A 661 7.63 8.12 -0.50
N ILE A 662 7.14 9.08 -1.29
CA ILE A 662 6.71 10.43 -0.85
C ILE A 662 5.26 10.62 -1.29
N SER A 663 4.31 10.62 -0.35
CA SER A 663 2.88 10.64 -0.69
C SER A 663 2.30 12.05 -0.67
N LEU A 664 1.87 12.56 -1.84
CA LEU A 664 1.02 13.75 -1.97
C LEU A 664 -0.43 13.38 -2.27
N THR A 665 -1.38 14.02 -1.58
CA THR A 665 -2.82 13.91 -1.87
C THR A 665 -3.43 15.27 -2.18
N SER A 666 -3.76 15.51 -3.45
CA SER A 666 -4.32 16.79 -3.88
C SER A 666 -5.80 16.64 -4.21
N THR A 667 -6.59 17.59 -3.71
CA THR A 667 -8.00 17.72 -4.05
C THR A 667 -8.20 19.03 -4.80
N VAL A 668 -8.82 18.94 -5.97
CA VAL A 668 -9.13 20.08 -6.83
C VAL A 668 -10.61 20.04 -7.19
N THR A 669 -11.24 21.21 -7.20
CA THR A 669 -12.62 21.34 -7.68
C THR A 669 -12.66 21.20 -9.20
N PRO A 670 -13.74 20.71 -9.82
CA PRO A 670 -13.83 20.61 -11.28
C PRO A 670 -13.51 21.93 -11.99
N ASP A 671 -14.01 23.05 -11.47
CA ASP A 671 -13.75 24.40 -12.00
C ASP A 671 -12.31 24.88 -11.78
N GLY A 672 -11.62 24.33 -10.78
CA GLY A 672 -10.19 24.57 -10.54
C GLY A 672 -9.28 23.93 -11.60
N LEU A 673 -9.77 22.93 -12.34
CA LEU A 673 -9.03 22.32 -13.45
C LEU A 673 -9.38 22.91 -14.81
N GLY A 674 -10.58 23.45 -15.01
CA GLY A 674 -11.02 23.97 -16.30
C GLY A 674 -12.54 24.06 -16.41
N ARG A 675 -13.03 24.69 -17.49
CA ARG A 675 -14.47 24.91 -17.71
C ARG A 675 -15.11 23.83 -18.58
N ALA A 676 -14.34 23.18 -19.44
CA ALA A 676 -14.78 22.09 -20.30
C ALA A 676 -14.09 20.77 -19.92
N ASP A 677 -14.75 19.64 -20.15
CA ASP A 677 -14.22 18.32 -19.75
C ASP A 677 -12.89 17.99 -20.45
N ASP A 678 -12.79 18.25 -21.75
CA ASP A 678 -11.54 18.07 -22.51
C ASP A 678 -10.40 18.96 -21.99
N GLU A 679 -10.72 20.17 -21.53
CA GLU A 679 -9.76 21.11 -20.93
C GLU A 679 -9.29 20.59 -19.56
N ARG A 680 -10.22 20.10 -18.73
CA ARG A 680 -9.90 19.53 -17.42
C ARG A 680 -8.96 18.34 -17.52
N ALA A 681 -9.22 17.42 -18.47
CA ALA A 681 -8.38 16.26 -18.70
C ALA A 681 -6.97 16.66 -19.16
N ALA A 682 -6.88 17.61 -20.10
CA ALA A 682 -5.60 18.12 -20.60
C ALA A 682 -4.81 18.85 -19.50
N ASN A 683 -5.46 19.68 -18.69
CA ASN A 683 -4.80 20.42 -17.60
C ASN A 683 -4.32 19.48 -16.50
N LEU A 684 -5.10 18.46 -16.13
CA LEU A 684 -4.67 17.46 -15.16
C LEU A 684 -3.45 16.66 -15.67
N ALA A 685 -3.47 16.22 -16.93
CA ALA A 685 -2.32 15.55 -17.54
C ALA A 685 -1.08 16.47 -17.59
N GLY A 686 -1.27 17.76 -17.88
CA GLY A 686 -0.20 18.76 -17.86
C GLY A 686 0.39 18.98 -16.46
N ILE A 687 -0.43 19.00 -15.40
CA ILE A 687 0.04 19.08 -14.01
C ILE A 687 0.85 17.83 -13.65
N LEU A 688 0.39 16.64 -14.04
CA LEU A 688 1.11 15.39 -13.81
C LEU A 688 2.47 15.38 -14.53
N ASP A 689 2.52 15.83 -15.79
CA ASP A 689 3.76 15.97 -16.55
C ASP A 689 4.73 16.97 -15.90
N ALA A 690 4.23 18.13 -15.48
CA ALA A 690 5.05 19.14 -14.81
C ALA A 690 5.58 18.64 -13.45
N TYR A 691 4.73 18.01 -12.64
CA TYR A 691 5.10 17.49 -11.33
C TYR A 691 6.14 16.37 -11.44
N THR A 692 5.90 15.37 -12.29
CA THR A 692 6.84 14.26 -12.49
C THR A 692 8.13 14.71 -13.16
N GLY A 693 8.04 15.63 -14.14
CA GLY A 693 9.20 16.24 -14.78
C GLY A 693 10.06 17.07 -13.82
N ALA A 694 9.48 17.61 -12.76
CA ALA A 694 10.18 18.34 -11.69
C ALA A 694 10.76 17.43 -10.58
N GLY A 695 10.65 16.10 -10.71
CA GLY A 695 11.12 15.15 -9.70
C GLY A 695 10.08 14.80 -8.62
N GLY A 696 8.83 15.23 -8.77
CA GLY A 696 7.72 14.78 -7.94
C GLY A 696 7.50 13.28 -8.06
N PHE A 697 7.26 12.62 -6.92
CA PHE A 697 7.22 11.15 -6.88
C PHE A 697 5.80 10.59 -7.07
N HIS A 698 4.92 10.75 -6.08
CA HIS A 698 3.56 10.21 -6.12
C HIS A 698 2.52 11.34 -6.03
N LEU A 699 1.38 11.17 -6.71
CA LEU A 699 0.21 12.04 -6.60
C LEU A 699 -1.09 11.23 -6.55
N ASN A 700 -1.86 11.43 -5.48
CA ASN A 700 -3.29 11.13 -5.47
C ASN A 700 -4.07 12.33 -6.00
N VAL A 701 -5.06 12.05 -6.85
CA VAL A 701 -5.91 13.08 -7.44
C VAL A 701 -7.36 12.83 -7.04
N ASN A 702 -7.93 13.83 -6.35
CA ASN A 702 -9.37 13.94 -6.13
C ASN A 702 -9.92 15.11 -6.96
N VAL A 703 -10.96 14.86 -7.73
CA VAL A 703 -11.66 15.88 -8.52
C VAL A 703 -13.10 15.95 -8.03
N LEU A 704 -13.34 16.76 -7.00
CA LEU A 704 -14.61 16.78 -6.31
C LEU A 704 -14.84 18.08 -5.53
N ASP A 705 -16.12 18.42 -5.39
CA ASP A 705 -16.56 19.56 -4.60
C ASP A 705 -16.81 19.17 -3.13
N ARG A 706 -16.49 20.11 -2.24
CA ARG A 706 -16.79 19.98 -0.81
C ARG A 706 -18.28 19.71 -0.56
N ALA A 707 -19.16 20.31 -1.36
CA ALA A 707 -20.60 20.11 -1.27
C ALA A 707 -21.00 18.65 -1.48
N THR A 708 -20.36 17.95 -2.41
CA THR A 708 -20.61 16.51 -2.67
C THR A 708 -20.27 15.67 -1.44
N LEU A 709 -19.17 15.96 -0.76
CA LEU A 709 -18.81 15.24 0.47
C LEU A 709 -19.76 15.54 1.63
N LEU A 710 -20.24 16.78 1.73
CA LEU A 710 -21.24 17.15 2.75
C LEU A 710 -22.57 16.44 2.51
N ASP A 711 -23.08 16.41 1.27
CA ASP A 711 -24.30 15.65 0.94
C ASP A 711 -24.10 14.14 1.20
N ALA A 712 -22.91 13.60 0.89
CA ALA A 712 -22.60 12.20 1.17
C ALA A 712 -22.49 11.85 2.66
N MET A 713 -22.15 12.83 3.53
CA MET A 713 -22.21 12.64 4.98
C MET A 713 -23.65 12.57 5.50
N GLU A 714 -24.56 13.38 4.93
CA GLU A 714 -25.96 13.45 5.33
C GLU A 714 -26.82 12.34 4.71
N HIS A 715 -26.50 11.96 3.47
CA HIS A 715 -27.25 11.03 2.63
C HIS A 715 -26.34 9.91 2.05
N PRO A 716 -25.69 9.09 2.91
CA PRO A 716 -24.74 8.07 2.46
C PRO A 716 -25.36 7.02 1.51
N GLU A 717 -26.67 6.81 1.55
CA GLU A 717 -27.40 5.91 0.67
C GLU A 717 -27.38 6.33 -0.81
N ARG A 718 -27.17 7.63 -1.08
CA ARG A 718 -27.05 8.16 -2.45
C ARG A 718 -25.65 7.96 -3.05
N TYR A 719 -24.66 7.67 -2.20
CA TYR A 719 -23.24 7.62 -2.55
C TYR A 719 -22.56 6.30 -2.16
N PRO A 720 -23.16 5.12 -2.43
CA PRO A 720 -22.66 3.84 -1.91
C PRO A 720 -21.25 3.48 -2.39
N GLN A 721 -20.85 4.00 -3.56
CA GLN A 721 -19.54 3.78 -4.20
C GLN A 721 -18.71 5.06 -4.35
N LEU A 722 -19.09 6.18 -3.71
CA LEU A 722 -18.29 7.41 -3.76
C LEU A 722 -16.90 7.13 -3.19
N THR A 723 -15.91 7.14 -4.08
CA THR A 723 -14.53 6.78 -3.78
C THR A 723 -13.69 8.05 -3.74
N ILE A 724 -12.80 8.13 -2.76
CA ILE A 724 -11.87 9.25 -2.61
C ILE A 724 -10.47 8.73 -2.29
N ARG A 725 -9.43 9.44 -2.75
CA ARG A 725 -8.04 9.22 -2.35
C ARG A 725 -7.75 9.93 -1.03
N VAL A 726 -7.10 9.27 -0.08
CA VAL A 726 -6.89 9.84 1.27
C VAL A 726 -5.43 9.93 1.72
N SER A 727 -4.56 8.94 1.43
CA SER A 727 -3.17 8.96 1.93
C SER A 727 -2.28 7.91 1.24
N GLY A 728 -2.39 7.81 -0.09
CA GLY A 728 -1.72 6.78 -0.90
C GLY A 728 -2.59 5.56 -1.22
N TYR A 729 -3.87 5.64 -0.90
CA TYR A 729 -4.89 4.66 -1.22
C TYR A 729 -6.26 5.36 -1.27
N ALA A 730 -7.24 4.64 -1.78
CA ALA A 730 -8.62 5.08 -1.87
C ALA A 730 -9.50 4.44 -0.80
N VAL A 731 -10.63 5.07 -0.49
CA VAL A 731 -11.69 4.53 0.37
C VAL A 731 -13.06 4.91 -0.18
N ASN A 732 -14.08 4.09 0.10
CA ASN A 732 -15.45 4.58 0.00
C ASN A 732 -15.66 5.61 1.11
N PHE A 733 -16.04 6.84 0.76
CA PHE A 733 -16.22 7.93 1.74
C PHE A 733 -17.20 7.56 2.85
N VAL A 734 -18.25 6.82 2.51
CA VAL A 734 -19.28 6.33 3.45
C VAL A 734 -18.81 5.21 4.39
N LYS A 735 -17.62 4.64 4.16
CA LYS A 735 -16.97 3.67 5.08
C LYS A 735 -16.09 4.35 6.13
N LEU A 736 -15.82 5.65 5.99
CA LEU A 736 -15.09 6.41 7.00
C LEU A 736 -16.00 6.76 8.19
N THR A 737 -15.41 6.83 9.38
CA THR A 737 -16.10 7.39 10.56
C THR A 737 -16.35 8.89 10.38
N ALA A 738 -17.33 9.45 11.09
CA ALA A 738 -17.65 10.87 11.01
C ALA A 738 -16.45 11.79 11.31
N GLU A 739 -15.53 11.37 12.17
CA GLU A 739 -14.29 12.11 12.46
C GLU A 739 -13.32 12.07 11.27
N GLN A 740 -13.10 10.91 10.67
CA GLN A 740 -12.24 10.76 9.48
C GLN A 740 -12.84 11.51 8.27
N GLN A 741 -14.16 11.50 8.12
CA GLN A 741 -14.85 12.31 7.09
C GLN A 741 -14.61 13.80 7.28
N ARG A 742 -14.65 14.29 8.53
CA ARG A 742 -14.33 15.70 8.84
C ARG A 742 -12.87 16.05 8.57
N ASP A 743 -11.92 15.15 8.83
CA ASP A 743 -10.52 15.35 8.41
C ASP A 743 -10.45 15.53 6.89
N VAL A 744 -11.02 14.61 6.12
CA VAL A 744 -11.03 14.69 4.64
C VAL A 744 -11.63 16.01 4.15
N ILE A 745 -12.79 16.40 4.69
CA ILE A 745 -13.43 17.66 4.32
C ILE A 745 -12.57 18.84 4.73
N GLY A 746 -11.92 18.80 5.90
CA GLY A 746 -11.06 19.87 6.41
C GLY A 746 -9.81 20.15 5.57
N ARG A 747 -9.43 19.27 4.65
CA ARG A 747 -8.27 19.42 3.76
C ARG A 747 -8.43 20.57 2.78
N THR A 748 -7.32 20.93 2.12
CA THR A 748 -7.26 21.92 1.05
C THR A 748 -8.01 21.42 -0.19
N PHE A 749 -8.88 22.28 -0.74
CA PHE A 749 -9.55 22.09 -2.02
C PHE A 749 -9.09 23.21 -2.95
N HIS A 750 -8.30 22.89 -3.96
CA HIS A 750 -7.82 23.87 -4.91
C HIS A 750 -8.96 24.30 -5.84
N GLY A 751 -9.24 25.61 -5.89
CA GLY A 751 -10.22 26.24 -6.77
C GLY A 751 -9.56 27.07 -7.86
N ALA A 752 -10.37 27.72 -8.70
CA ALA A 752 -9.93 28.54 -9.83
C ALA A 752 -9.25 29.88 -9.47
N ARG A 753 -8.62 30.00 -8.30
CA ARG A 753 -8.01 31.26 -7.83
C ARG A 753 -6.56 31.41 -8.29
#